data_AF-A0A3D2WP91-F1
#
_entry.id   AF-A0A3D2WP91-F1
#
_cell.length_a   1.000
_cell.length_b   1.000
_cell.length_c   1.000
_cell.angle_alpha   90.00
_cell.angle_beta   90.00
_cell.angle_gamma   90.00
#
_symmetry.space_group_name_H-M   'P 1'
#
loop_
_entity.id
_entity.type
_entity.pdbx_description
1 polymer ?
#
loop_
_entity_poly.entity_id
_entity_poly.type
_entity_poly.pdbx_seq_one_letter_code
_entity_poly.pdbx_strand_id
1 'polypeptide(L)'
;MPTQSMNAICNYCHRPEAPHSSRRLITTNMGRLHVSCAASIQAQQEHRHNRILQMPQPMSASAESSFLPNCINAEETKIIKQFLKPWIQDAKNPKDKEARLELMEKLLQMKPKVSNKTLIITGNLELIGTQHLTALPPNMYINGSLELVGCNDIESTPAYLKVDGHLEINGCTSLKTISKNTEVLREFSILSCPKIAMLFQMKLHGDADIMDCQRLTNLEKGFSVEGNLSISDNPLLTYLPEELQVGGDLSLEDSLSLTGLPQNASIGGDINLAGCRGITSLPQWILDLGAIQGHQNATRLVDISGTGIPHQTLTQLQQIQFAGVQFIIGQGDITQKKFIAVETQIDAEYKDLLPVLITQPQQPLFIKYKNSPGIDQGGLSNQAFESTYRFFLQPQLGLFKKTQNEYNLKPETSQHKQLQKLQTAYQFGLVLGRIHGLSMGVGHDFDSSFYPKLQRAIPLLEQYSVADLKSISTLGNTLKNADIKLILNKLDPRTYTAENLKTLDTEDTLDAFALSALPFLAIAQGLVATGEVSKKNLPQLQLNICGPSHLKEALLSRIEVRPTPGMNDQELSNVNNWITKALEDSTQLEQQSFCTLLTGASYLNNAPSKLIIQPFKIDDELLLVSHSCAQLLNINMNMFNLLHKSNKFAYFKLCLFDPSKSFPTA
;
A
#
# COMPACT_ATOMS: atom_id res chain seq x y z
N MET A 1 -39.87 -6.78 -51.89
CA MET A 1 -39.27 -5.45 -51.72
C MET A 1 -40.15 -4.66 -50.78
N PRO A 2 -39.55 -3.96 -49.81
CA PRO A 2 -38.40 -4.39 -49.00
C PRO A 2 -38.75 -4.25 -47.50
N THR A 3 -38.05 -4.82 -46.52
CA THR A 3 -36.70 -5.42 -46.45
C THR A 3 -36.64 -6.21 -45.14
N GLN A 4 -36.44 -7.52 -45.20
CA GLN A 4 -35.15 -8.22 -44.99
C GLN A 4 -34.87 -8.49 -43.50
N SER A 5 -35.06 -9.72 -42.99
CA SER A 5 -34.25 -10.95 -43.18
C SER A 5 -32.95 -10.90 -42.37
N MET A 6 -32.48 -11.90 -41.62
CA MET A 6 -32.46 -13.37 -41.73
C MET A 6 -32.13 -13.93 -40.32
N ASN A 7 -32.76 -15.01 -39.80
CA ASN A 7 -32.38 -16.44 -39.94
C ASN A 7 -30.89 -16.73 -39.62
N ALA A 8 -30.45 -17.75 -38.88
CA ALA A 8 -30.96 -19.09 -38.52
C ALA A 8 -30.14 -19.61 -37.29
N ILE A 9 -30.70 -20.33 -36.31
CA ILE A 9 -30.82 -21.82 -36.18
C ILE A 9 -29.52 -22.60 -36.49
N CYS A 10 -28.94 -23.32 -35.50
CA CYS A 10 -28.95 -24.80 -35.38
C CYS A 10 -27.74 -25.43 -34.63
N ASN A 11 -28.05 -26.15 -33.54
CA ASN A 11 -27.61 -27.50 -33.07
C ASN A 11 -26.13 -27.96 -32.97
N TYR A 12 -25.76 -28.45 -31.78
CA TYR A 12 -25.38 -29.86 -31.44
C TYR A 12 -25.00 -29.92 -29.92
N CYS A 13 -25.88 -30.35 -29.01
CA CYS A 13 -25.98 -31.70 -28.38
C CYS A 13 -24.61 -32.29 -27.95
N HIS A 14 -24.32 -32.59 -26.67
CA HIS A 14 -25.03 -33.59 -25.86
C HIS A 14 -24.84 -33.41 -24.33
N ARG A 15 -25.95 -33.54 -23.58
CA ARG A 15 -25.99 -34.11 -22.22
C ARG A 15 -25.91 -35.65 -22.29
N PRO A 16 -25.73 -36.32 -21.14
CA PRO A 16 -26.89 -37.04 -20.60
C PRO A 16 -27.21 -36.68 -19.15
N GLU A 17 -28.49 -36.87 -18.84
CA GLU A 17 -29.20 -36.51 -17.62
C GLU A 17 -29.08 -37.55 -16.50
N ALA A 18 -29.58 -37.14 -15.33
CA ALA A 18 -29.56 -37.77 -14.02
C ALA A 18 -30.32 -39.13 -13.92
N PRO A 19 -30.42 -39.68 -12.69
CA PRO A 19 -31.76 -39.68 -12.11
C PRO A 19 -31.84 -39.23 -10.64
N HIS A 20 -33.01 -38.66 -10.35
CA HIS A 20 -33.52 -38.16 -9.08
C HIS A 20 -33.54 -39.20 -7.93
N SER A 21 -33.35 -38.73 -6.69
CA SER A 21 -34.33 -39.01 -5.61
C SER A 21 -34.24 -38.00 -4.44
N SER A 22 -35.35 -37.28 -4.25
CA SER A 22 -35.98 -36.86 -2.98
C SER A 22 -35.22 -36.17 -1.83
N ARG A 23 -35.50 -34.85 -1.70
CA ARG A 23 -35.90 -34.08 -0.49
C ARG A 23 -35.29 -34.46 0.88
N ARG A 24 -34.61 -33.47 1.49
CA ARG A 24 -35.08 -32.76 2.71
C ARG A 24 -34.34 -31.42 2.88
N LEU A 25 -35.10 -30.40 3.25
CA LEU A 25 -34.68 -29.03 3.51
C LEU A 25 -33.71 -28.95 4.69
N ILE A 26 -32.57 -28.29 4.48
CA ILE A 26 -31.89 -27.46 5.49
C ILE A 26 -31.40 -26.21 4.74
N THR A 27 -31.89 -25.05 5.17
CA THR A 27 -31.57 -23.73 4.63
C THR A 27 -30.11 -23.39 4.93
N THR A 28 -29.30 -23.27 3.88
CA THR A 28 -27.92 -22.74 3.96
C THR A 28 -27.89 -21.26 3.61
N ASN A 29 -27.25 -20.49 4.48
CA ASN A 29 -26.82 -19.11 4.30
C ASN A 29 -26.29 -18.85 2.89
N MET A 30 -26.89 -17.87 2.20
CA MET A 30 -26.42 -17.32 0.93
C MET A 30 -26.24 -15.82 1.12
N GLY A 31 -25.10 -15.42 1.69
CA GLY A 31 -24.54 -14.09 1.45
C GLY A 31 -23.86 -14.12 0.08
N ARG A 32 -24.58 -13.68 -0.95
CA ARG A 32 -24.02 -13.49 -2.30
C ARG A 32 -23.71 -12.01 -2.46
N LEU A 33 -22.45 -11.71 -2.83
CA LEU A 33 -22.00 -10.42 -3.36
C LEU A 33 -23.05 -9.82 -4.31
N HIS A 34 -23.59 -8.68 -3.92
CA HIS A 34 -24.39 -7.85 -4.80
C HIS A 34 -23.43 -6.97 -5.61
N VAL A 35 -23.14 -7.37 -6.84
CA VAL A 35 -22.49 -6.52 -7.83
C VAL A 35 -23.47 -5.41 -8.21
N SER A 36 -23.27 -4.21 -7.67
CA SER A 36 -24.01 -3.00 -8.01
C SER A 36 -23.27 -2.26 -9.14
N CYS A 37 -23.68 -2.51 -10.39
CA CYS A 37 -23.26 -1.68 -11.53
C CYS A 37 -23.75 -0.23 -11.35
N ALA A 38 -22.85 0.72 -11.62
CA ALA A 38 -23.06 2.16 -11.58
C ALA A 38 -24.34 2.63 -12.31
N ALA A 39 -25.30 3.19 -11.56
CA ALA A 39 -26.31 4.10 -12.08
C ALA A 39 -26.80 5.09 -11.00
N SER A 40 -26.37 6.34 -11.13
CA SER A 40 -26.94 7.59 -10.57
C SER A 40 -27.14 7.71 -9.05
N ILE A 41 -26.33 8.59 -8.46
CA ILE A 41 -26.30 9.10 -7.06
C ILE A 41 -27.63 9.75 -6.58
N GLN A 42 -28.68 9.79 -7.41
CA GLN A 42 -29.98 10.38 -7.06
C GLN A 42 -31.07 9.36 -6.69
N ALA A 43 -30.89 8.06 -6.96
CA ALA A 43 -31.95 7.05 -6.75
C ALA A 43 -31.89 6.34 -5.37
N GLN A 44 -30.76 6.42 -4.65
CA GLN A 44 -30.62 5.77 -3.32
C GLN A 44 -31.10 6.66 -2.15
N GLN A 45 -31.19 7.98 -2.33
CA GLN A 45 -31.74 8.88 -1.31
C GLN A 45 -33.26 8.76 -1.16
N GLU A 46 -34.00 8.39 -2.22
CA GLU A 46 -35.47 8.30 -2.17
C GLU A 46 -36.01 6.93 -1.69
N HIS A 47 -35.23 5.84 -1.80
CA HIS A 47 -35.74 4.49 -1.49
C HIS A 47 -35.66 4.07 -0.01
N ARG A 48 -34.96 4.82 0.86
CA ARG A 48 -34.95 4.57 2.32
C ARG A 48 -35.75 5.58 3.15
N HIS A 49 -36.22 6.68 2.55
CA HIS A 49 -37.05 7.68 3.23
C HIS A 49 -38.55 7.32 3.33
N ASN A 50 -39.03 6.28 2.63
CA ASN A 50 -40.45 5.89 2.59
C ASN A 50 -40.83 4.63 3.39
N ARG A 51 -40.14 4.37 4.52
CA ARG A 51 -40.59 3.38 5.52
C ARG A 51 -41.15 4.02 6.79
N ILE A 52 -41.70 5.22 6.65
CA ILE A 52 -42.56 5.87 7.65
C ILE A 52 -43.92 6.02 6.98
N LEU A 53 -44.99 5.61 7.68
CA LEU A 53 -46.39 5.50 7.26
C LEU A 53 -46.81 4.11 6.73
N GLN A 54 -46.95 3.15 7.65
CA GLN A 54 -48.11 2.25 7.68
C GLN A 54 -48.20 1.60 9.07
N MET A 55 -49.07 2.15 9.92
CA MET A 55 -49.48 1.53 11.19
C MET A 55 -50.55 0.47 10.91
N PRO A 56 -50.47 -0.74 11.49
CA PRO A 56 -51.65 -1.57 11.68
C PRO A 56 -52.33 -1.19 13.01
N GLN A 57 -53.65 -0.99 12.97
CA GLN A 57 -54.48 -0.80 14.17
C GLN A 57 -54.52 -2.07 15.05
N PRO A 58 -54.76 -1.93 16.37
CA PRO A 58 -54.77 -3.06 17.30
C PRO A 58 -56.07 -3.88 17.18
N MET A 59 -55.95 -5.20 17.04
CA MET A 59 -57.06 -6.13 17.27
C MET A 59 -57.18 -6.46 18.77
N SER A 60 -58.43 -6.49 19.21
CA SER A 60 -58.87 -6.69 20.59
C SER A 60 -58.83 -8.14 21.08
N ALA A 61 -58.59 -8.26 22.39
CA ALA A 61 -59.19 -9.18 23.37
C ALA A 61 -58.56 -10.57 23.67
N SER A 62 -58.09 -10.63 24.94
CA SER A 62 -58.34 -11.64 25.98
C SER A 62 -57.80 -13.07 25.85
N ALA A 63 -56.86 -13.41 26.74
CA ALA A 63 -57.02 -14.52 27.69
C ALA A 63 -56.11 -14.28 28.90
N GLU A 64 -56.73 -14.17 30.08
CA GLU A 64 -56.07 -14.07 31.38
C GLU A 64 -55.28 -15.35 31.70
N SER A 65 -54.01 -15.20 32.05
CA SER A 65 -53.36 -16.14 32.96
C SER A 65 -52.53 -15.34 33.96
N SER A 66 -52.76 -15.62 35.23
CA SER A 66 -52.26 -14.91 36.39
C SER A 66 -50.73 -15.02 36.51
N PHE A 67 -50.02 -14.01 36.03
CA PHE A 67 -48.66 -13.69 36.47
C PHE A 67 -48.70 -12.34 37.19
N LEU A 68 -48.52 -12.39 38.51
CA LEU A 68 -48.30 -11.20 39.34
C LEU A 68 -47.13 -10.40 38.73
N PRO A 69 -47.30 -9.10 38.41
CA PRO A 69 -46.19 -8.29 37.97
C PRO A 69 -45.24 -8.13 39.16
N ASN A 70 -44.05 -8.72 39.07
CA ASN A 70 -42.95 -8.43 40.00
C ASN A 70 -42.67 -6.93 39.98
N CYS A 71 -43.27 -6.16 40.87
CA CYS A 71 -42.86 -4.78 41.13
C CYS A 71 -41.41 -4.82 41.65
N ILE A 72 -40.57 -3.89 41.21
CA ILE A 72 -39.31 -3.61 41.90
C ILE A 72 -39.68 -3.31 43.35
N ASN A 73 -39.05 -3.96 44.30
CA ASN A 73 -39.34 -3.65 45.69
C ASN A 73 -38.80 -2.24 46.05
N ALA A 74 -39.38 -1.60 47.07
CA ALA A 74 -39.02 -0.21 47.41
C ALA A 74 -37.52 -0.04 47.74
N GLU A 75 -36.87 -1.11 48.19
CA GLU A 75 -35.45 -1.15 48.53
C GLU A 75 -34.54 -1.15 47.29
N GLU A 76 -34.84 -1.95 46.27
CA GLU A 76 -34.15 -1.95 44.98
C GLU A 76 -34.27 -0.59 44.27
N THR A 77 -35.46 0.00 44.28
CA THR A 77 -35.69 1.35 43.73
C THR A 77 -34.81 2.38 44.44
N LYS A 78 -34.68 2.29 45.77
CA LYS A 78 -33.82 3.17 46.56
C LYS A 78 -32.34 3.01 46.19
N ILE A 79 -31.88 1.77 46.00
CA ILE A 79 -30.50 1.46 45.58
C ILE A 79 -30.21 2.07 44.20
N ILE A 80 -31.11 1.89 43.22
CA ILE A 80 -30.94 2.43 41.87
C ILE A 80 -30.91 3.96 41.89
N LYS A 81 -31.85 4.60 42.60
CA LYS A 81 -31.87 6.07 42.75
C LYS A 81 -30.60 6.58 43.44
N GLN A 82 -30.07 5.85 44.42
CA GLN A 82 -28.81 6.20 45.08
C GLN A 82 -27.60 6.05 44.13
N PHE A 83 -27.58 5.00 43.30
CA PHE A 83 -26.54 4.77 42.30
C PHE A 83 -26.52 5.86 41.21
N LEU A 84 -27.69 6.28 40.73
CA LEU A 84 -27.83 7.31 39.68
C LEU A 84 -27.72 8.75 40.20
N LYS A 85 -27.80 8.96 41.52
CA LYS A 85 -27.77 10.30 42.12
C LYS A 85 -26.52 11.12 41.72
N PRO A 86 -25.28 10.60 41.78
CA PRO A 86 -24.11 11.35 41.32
C PRO A 86 -24.22 11.75 39.84
N TRP A 87 -24.67 10.82 38.98
CA TRP A 87 -24.89 11.10 37.56
C TRP A 87 -25.93 12.21 37.34
N ILE A 88 -27.03 12.28 38.11
CA ILE A 88 -27.99 13.38 38.00
C ILE A 88 -27.39 14.71 38.50
N GLN A 89 -26.52 14.66 39.51
CA GLN A 89 -25.85 15.85 40.07
C GLN A 89 -24.79 16.42 39.13
N ASP A 90 -24.17 15.58 38.30
CA ASP A 90 -23.19 15.95 37.27
C ASP A 90 -23.83 16.55 36.00
N ALA A 91 -25.11 16.93 36.05
CA ALA A 91 -25.80 17.59 34.94
C ALA A 91 -25.18 18.96 34.63
N LYS A 92 -24.96 19.25 33.33
CA LYS A 92 -24.29 20.49 32.88
C LYS A 92 -25.16 21.73 33.05
N ASN A 93 -26.48 21.58 33.02
CA ASN A 93 -27.46 22.66 33.12
C ASN A 93 -28.83 22.11 33.58
N PRO A 94 -29.81 22.98 33.92
CA PRO A 94 -31.13 22.52 34.39
C PRO A 94 -31.88 21.60 33.43
N LYS A 95 -31.76 21.80 32.11
CA LYS A 95 -32.43 20.96 31.10
C LYS A 95 -31.79 19.58 30.97
N ASP A 96 -30.46 19.50 31.08
CA ASP A 96 -29.75 18.21 31.18
C ASP A 96 -30.16 17.46 32.44
N LYS A 97 -30.33 18.16 33.57
CA LYS A 97 -30.82 17.55 34.81
C LYS A 97 -32.22 16.98 34.65
N GLU A 98 -33.11 17.70 33.97
CA GLU A 98 -34.47 17.24 33.63
C GLU A 98 -34.42 15.99 32.73
N ALA A 99 -33.64 16.01 31.65
CA ALA A 99 -33.48 14.87 30.75
C ALA A 99 -32.90 13.63 31.47
N ARG A 100 -31.95 13.80 32.39
CA ARG A 100 -31.42 12.70 33.23
C ARG A 100 -32.47 12.14 34.18
N LEU A 101 -33.33 12.99 34.76
CA LEU A 101 -34.44 12.55 35.60
C LEU A 101 -35.49 11.79 34.79
N GLU A 102 -35.83 12.24 33.59
CA GLU A 102 -36.74 11.53 32.66
C GLU A 102 -36.19 10.16 32.29
N LEU A 103 -34.90 10.08 31.92
CA LEU A 103 -34.26 8.81 31.63
C LEU A 103 -34.20 7.90 32.87
N MET A 104 -33.94 8.44 34.06
CA MET A 104 -34.01 7.66 35.30
C MET A 104 -35.39 7.01 35.49
N GLU A 105 -36.48 7.76 35.30
CA GLU A 105 -37.84 7.22 35.45
C GLU A 105 -38.15 6.18 34.36
N LYS A 106 -37.70 6.37 33.11
CA LYS A 106 -37.77 5.34 32.05
C LYS A 106 -37.01 4.08 32.46
N LEU A 107 -35.78 4.22 32.96
CA LEU A 107 -34.97 3.10 33.41
C LEU A 107 -35.65 2.35 34.56
N LEU A 108 -36.25 3.04 35.52
CA LEU A 108 -37.00 2.40 36.63
C LEU A 108 -38.18 1.57 36.11
N GLN A 109 -38.84 1.93 35.02
CA GLN A 109 -39.89 1.09 34.42
C GLN A 109 -39.34 -0.22 33.86
N MET A 110 -38.06 -0.24 33.43
CA MET A 110 -37.37 -1.42 32.90
C MET A 110 -36.85 -2.37 33.99
N LYS A 111 -37.04 -2.04 35.28
CA LYS A 111 -36.63 -2.87 36.42
C LYS A 111 -35.15 -3.24 36.41
N PRO A 112 -34.25 -2.22 36.38
CA PRO A 112 -32.83 -2.45 36.28
C PRO A 112 -32.29 -2.97 37.61
N LYS A 113 -31.11 -3.57 37.60
CA LYS A 113 -30.42 -4.03 38.80
C LYS A 113 -29.06 -3.35 38.90
N VAL A 114 -28.62 -3.04 40.11
CA VAL A 114 -27.25 -2.60 40.34
C VAL A 114 -26.48 -3.77 40.95
N SER A 115 -25.45 -4.24 40.26
CA SER A 115 -24.57 -5.31 40.74
C SER A 115 -23.12 -4.96 40.42
N ASN A 116 -22.22 -5.09 41.38
CA ASN A 116 -20.79 -4.78 41.22
C ASN A 116 -20.50 -3.41 40.57
N LYS A 117 -21.25 -2.37 40.96
CA LYS A 117 -21.20 -1.00 40.40
C LYS A 117 -21.60 -0.88 38.92
N THR A 118 -22.28 -1.88 38.38
CA THR A 118 -22.84 -1.90 37.02
C THR A 118 -24.36 -1.78 37.08
N LEU A 119 -24.92 -0.90 36.27
CA LEU A 119 -26.35 -0.78 36.02
C LEU A 119 -26.75 -1.79 34.94
N ILE A 120 -27.45 -2.85 35.34
CA ILE A 120 -27.93 -3.92 34.48
C ILE A 120 -29.36 -3.60 34.05
N ILE A 121 -29.56 -3.43 32.75
CA ILE A 121 -30.84 -3.15 32.11
C ILE A 121 -31.24 -4.39 31.33
N THR A 122 -32.43 -4.92 31.58
CA THR A 122 -32.96 -6.08 30.82
C THR A 122 -33.91 -5.57 29.74
N GLY A 123 -33.73 -6.05 28.50
CA GLY A 123 -34.48 -5.58 27.33
C GLY A 123 -33.79 -4.43 26.60
N ASN A 124 -34.48 -3.91 25.57
CA ASN A 124 -33.93 -2.89 24.67
C ASN A 124 -34.09 -1.49 25.26
N LEU A 125 -33.05 -0.67 25.15
CA LEU A 125 -33.07 0.75 25.50
C LEU A 125 -33.00 1.60 24.22
N GLU A 126 -34.13 2.18 23.86
CA GLU A 126 -34.23 3.07 22.69
C GLU A 126 -34.24 4.54 23.14
N LEU A 127 -33.31 5.34 22.66
CA LEU A 127 -33.24 6.78 22.85
C LEU A 127 -33.29 7.47 21.49
N ILE A 128 -34.48 7.93 21.13
CA ILE A 128 -34.76 8.56 19.84
C ILE A 128 -35.03 10.04 20.06
N GLY A 129 -34.25 10.90 19.41
CA GLY A 129 -34.39 12.36 19.46
C GLY A 129 -34.28 12.94 20.86
N THR A 130 -33.58 12.27 21.79
CA THR A 130 -33.49 12.72 23.18
C THR A 130 -32.70 14.02 23.23
N GLN A 131 -33.37 15.11 23.60
CA GLN A 131 -32.78 16.44 23.69
C GLN A 131 -32.22 16.68 25.09
N HIS A 132 -31.21 17.54 25.19
CA HIS A 132 -30.59 18.06 26.41
C HIS A 132 -29.83 17.04 27.27
N LEU A 133 -30.02 15.73 27.06
CA LEU A 133 -29.26 14.68 27.73
C LEU A 133 -27.80 14.69 27.28
N THR A 134 -26.87 15.08 28.16
CA THR A 134 -25.45 15.21 27.76
C THR A 134 -24.59 13.97 27.99
N ALA A 135 -25.04 13.03 28.83
CA ALA A 135 -24.33 11.79 29.13
C ALA A 135 -25.28 10.67 29.59
N LEU A 136 -24.97 9.43 29.21
CA LEU A 136 -25.64 8.22 29.72
C LEU A 136 -25.17 7.86 31.14
N PRO A 137 -25.96 7.07 31.91
CA PRO A 137 -25.53 6.54 33.19
C PRO A 137 -24.18 5.81 33.14
N PRO A 138 -23.37 5.85 34.21
CA PRO A 138 -22.09 5.14 34.24
C PRO A 138 -22.30 3.62 34.32
N ASN A 139 -21.33 2.86 33.78
CA ASN A 139 -21.22 1.40 33.87
C ASN A 139 -22.50 0.66 33.47
N MET A 140 -22.90 0.78 32.21
CA MET A 140 -24.14 0.16 31.72
C MET A 140 -23.87 -1.22 31.15
N TYR A 141 -24.68 -2.19 31.58
CA TYR A 141 -24.82 -3.48 30.93
C TYR A 141 -26.27 -3.62 30.45
N ILE A 142 -26.47 -3.70 29.14
CA ILE A 142 -27.76 -3.86 28.50
C ILE A 142 -27.86 -5.31 28.01
N ASN A 143 -28.69 -6.09 28.67
CA ASN A 143 -29.10 -7.44 28.24
C ASN A 143 -30.24 -7.31 27.23
N GLY A 144 -29.88 -6.78 26.05
CA GLY A 144 -30.76 -6.34 24.97
C GLY A 144 -30.01 -5.37 24.05
N SER A 145 -30.72 -4.66 23.18
CA SER A 145 -30.13 -3.66 22.27
C SER A 145 -30.10 -2.24 22.87
N LEU A 146 -29.17 -1.42 22.41
CA LEU A 146 -29.10 0.02 22.68
C LEU A 146 -29.18 0.79 21.36
N GLU A 147 -30.17 1.66 21.25
CA GLU A 147 -30.35 2.53 20.08
C GLU A 147 -30.24 4.00 20.51
N LEU A 148 -29.28 4.72 19.93
CA LEU A 148 -29.09 6.16 20.10
C LEU A 148 -29.32 6.84 18.75
N VAL A 149 -30.54 7.30 18.50
CA VAL A 149 -30.92 7.91 17.22
C VAL A 149 -31.20 9.40 17.42
N GLY A 150 -30.46 10.28 16.74
CA GLY A 150 -30.67 11.72 16.80
C GLY A 150 -30.43 12.34 18.18
N CYS A 151 -29.65 11.69 19.05
CA CYS A 151 -29.30 12.20 20.38
C CYS A 151 -28.19 13.26 20.27
N ASN A 152 -28.57 14.49 19.92
CA ASN A 152 -27.65 15.55 19.50
C ASN A 152 -26.84 16.22 20.63
N ASP A 153 -27.15 15.94 21.89
CA ASP A 153 -26.48 16.54 23.05
C ASP A 153 -25.55 15.56 23.79
N ILE A 154 -25.64 14.25 23.53
CA ILE A 154 -24.77 13.24 24.15
C ILE A 154 -23.35 13.40 23.61
N GLU A 155 -22.39 13.64 24.51
CA GLU A 155 -20.99 13.87 24.12
C GLU A 155 -20.11 12.61 24.17
N SER A 156 -20.49 11.61 24.97
CA SER A 156 -19.75 10.35 25.12
C SER A 156 -20.63 9.20 25.61
N THR A 157 -20.30 7.97 25.24
CA THR A 157 -20.85 6.76 25.90
C THR A 157 -20.17 6.52 27.26
N PRO A 158 -20.75 5.72 28.19
CA PRO A 158 -20.21 5.56 29.54
C PRO A 158 -18.96 4.68 29.55
N ALA A 159 -18.04 4.92 30.48
CA ALA A 159 -16.70 4.31 30.54
C ALA A 159 -16.65 2.78 30.41
N TYR A 160 -17.72 2.09 30.80
CA TYR A 160 -17.96 0.68 30.49
C TYR A 160 -19.37 0.54 29.93
N LEU A 161 -19.45 0.02 28.72
CA LEU A 161 -20.70 -0.26 28.02
C LEU A 161 -20.65 -1.69 27.50
N LYS A 162 -21.54 -2.55 28.01
CA LYS A 162 -21.76 -3.89 27.48
C LYS A 162 -23.17 -3.98 26.92
N VAL A 163 -23.30 -4.49 25.71
CA VAL A 163 -24.58 -4.67 25.00
C VAL A 163 -24.64 -6.10 24.45
N ASP A 164 -25.57 -6.92 24.96
CA ASP A 164 -25.72 -8.30 24.46
C ASP A 164 -26.48 -8.36 23.11
N GLY A 165 -27.25 -7.33 22.79
CA GLY A 165 -27.93 -7.15 21.51
C GLY A 165 -27.12 -6.26 20.56
N HIS A 166 -27.84 -5.47 19.77
CA HIS A 166 -27.27 -4.53 18.80
C HIS A 166 -26.95 -3.20 19.48
N LEU A 167 -25.87 -2.54 19.08
CA LEU A 167 -25.57 -1.15 19.44
C LEU A 167 -25.68 -0.29 18.18
N GLU A 168 -26.75 0.48 18.06
CA GLU A 168 -26.97 1.43 16.97
C GLU A 168 -26.77 2.86 17.48
N ILE A 169 -25.91 3.62 16.81
CA ILE A 169 -25.67 5.04 17.08
C ILE A 169 -25.80 5.79 15.76
N ASN A 170 -26.90 6.52 15.58
CA ASN A 170 -27.25 7.15 14.32
C ASN A 170 -27.54 8.64 14.53
N GLY A 171 -26.84 9.51 13.79
CA GLY A 171 -27.12 10.95 13.79
C GLY A 171 -26.83 11.65 15.14
N CYS A 172 -25.94 11.10 15.97
CA CYS A 172 -25.57 11.70 17.25
C CYS A 172 -24.52 12.80 17.05
N THR A 173 -24.98 14.02 16.72
CA THR A 173 -24.09 15.10 16.22
C THR A 173 -23.10 15.68 17.23
N SER A 174 -23.29 15.46 18.53
CA SER A 174 -22.33 15.87 19.57
C SER A 174 -21.42 14.76 20.09
N LEU A 175 -21.62 13.51 19.67
CA LEU A 175 -20.85 12.38 20.19
C LEU A 175 -19.39 12.48 19.73
N LYS A 176 -18.48 12.57 20.70
CA LYS A 176 -17.04 12.72 20.48
C LYS A 176 -16.29 11.40 20.62
N THR A 177 -16.79 10.50 21.47
CA THR A 177 -16.13 9.24 21.80
C THR A 177 -17.13 8.16 22.17
N ILE A 178 -16.80 6.93 21.78
CA ILE A 178 -17.33 5.71 22.38
C ILE A 178 -16.27 5.18 23.34
N SER A 179 -16.68 4.78 24.54
CA SER A 179 -15.80 4.34 25.60
C SER A 179 -14.94 3.14 25.21
N LYS A 180 -13.70 3.17 25.71
CA LYS A 180 -12.77 2.04 25.65
C LYS A 180 -13.41 0.80 26.28
N ASN A 181 -13.16 -0.38 25.71
CA ASN A 181 -13.70 -1.65 26.17
C ASN A 181 -15.24 -1.78 26.05
N THR A 182 -15.85 -1.06 25.11
CA THR A 182 -17.23 -1.37 24.73
C THR A 182 -17.27 -2.79 24.17
N GLU A 183 -18.19 -3.61 24.68
CA GLU A 183 -18.42 -5.00 24.25
C GLU A 183 -19.84 -5.09 23.66
N VAL A 184 -19.93 -5.56 22.42
CA VAL A 184 -21.21 -5.75 21.70
C VAL A 184 -21.26 -7.19 21.19
N LEU A 185 -22.27 -7.97 21.61
CA LEU A 185 -22.36 -9.39 21.26
C LEU A 185 -23.04 -9.67 19.90
N ARG A 186 -23.71 -8.66 19.33
CA ARG A 186 -24.32 -8.70 17.98
C ARG A 186 -23.71 -7.58 17.14
N GLU A 187 -24.54 -6.84 16.42
CA GLU A 187 -24.08 -5.84 15.46
C GLU A 187 -23.77 -4.51 16.16
N PHE A 188 -22.71 -3.85 15.70
CA PHE A 188 -22.35 -2.49 16.06
C PHE A 188 -22.50 -1.60 14.83
N SER A 189 -23.29 -0.55 14.92
CA SER A 189 -23.47 0.40 13.83
C SER A 189 -23.32 1.82 14.32
N ILE A 190 -22.46 2.59 13.64
CA ILE A 190 -22.30 4.02 13.87
C ILE A 190 -22.43 4.76 12.54
N LEU A 191 -23.48 5.59 12.44
CA LEU A 191 -23.78 6.34 11.23
C LEU A 191 -23.94 7.83 11.52
N SER A 192 -23.46 8.67 10.60
CA SER A 192 -23.68 10.11 10.59
C SER A 192 -23.35 10.77 11.94
N CYS A 193 -22.20 10.41 12.51
CA CYS A 193 -21.68 10.95 13.78
C CYS A 193 -20.47 11.87 13.51
N PRO A 194 -20.70 13.15 13.14
CA PRO A 194 -19.67 14.03 12.58
C PRO A 194 -18.57 14.47 13.55
N LYS A 195 -18.70 14.21 14.85
CA LYS A 195 -17.70 14.59 15.87
C LYS A 195 -16.85 13.43 16.37
N ILE A 196 -17.14 12.20 15.98
CA ILE A 196 -16.29 11.04 16.26
C ILE A 196 -14.99 11.21 15.49
N ALA A 197 -13.88 11.35 16.21
CA ALA A 197 -12.56 11.49 15.61
C ALA A 197 -11.79 10.16 15.52
N MET A 198 -12.16 9.22 16.38
CA MET A 198 -11.45 7.96 16.63
C MET A 198 -12.39 6.94 17.27
N LEU A 199 -12.22 5.67 16.91
CA LEU A 199 -12.80 4.54 17.63
C LEU A 199 -11.73 3.80 18.41
N PHE A 200 -12.00 3.57 19.70
CA PHE A 200 -11.08 2.94 20.64
C PHE A 200 -11.08 1.41 20.49
N GLN A 201 -10.24 0.73 21.28
CA GLN A 201 -10.34 -0.71 21.45
C GLN A 201 -11.77 -1.11 21.90
N MET A 202 -12.43 -1.92 21.08
CA MET A 202 -13.78 -2.44 21.28
C MET A 202 -13.79 -3.94 20.95
N LYS A 203 -14.65 -4.70 21.62
CA LYS A 203 -14.88 -6.12 21.34
C LYS A 203 -16.22 -6.27 20.65
N LEU A 204 -16.18 -6.48 19.34
CA LEU A 204 -17.38 -6.62 18.51
C LEU A 204 -17.48 -8.07 18.06
N HIS A 205 -18.45 -8.81 18.60
CA HIS A 205 -18.62 -10.24 18.29
C HIS A 205 -19.46 -10.50 17.03
N GLY A 206 -20.24 -9.51 16.60
CA GLY A 206 -20.97 -9.55 15.32
C GLY A 206 -20.37 -8.60 14.30
N ASP A 207 -21.20 -8.17 13.35
CA ASP A 207 -20.80 -7.27 12.27
C ASP A 207 -20.68 -5.82 12.77
N ALA A 208 -19.79 -5.06 12.12
CA ALA A 208 -19.53 -3.66 12.42
C ALA A 208 -19.72 -2.81 11.15
N ASP A 209 -20.58 -1.79 11.22
CA ASP A 209 -20.80 -0.81 10.15
C ASP A 209 -20.48 0.61 10.62
N ILE A 210 -19.56 1.27 9.92
CA ILE A 210 -19.06 2.61 10.24
C ILE A 210 -19.23 3.49 9.01
N MET A 211 -20.21 4.38 9.05
CA MET A 211 -20.61 5.16 7.88
C MET A 211 -20.72 6.65 8.20
N ASP A 212 -20.31 7.51 7.28
CA ASP A 212 -20.57 8.97 7.33
C ASP A 212 -20.08 9.64 8.65
N CYS A 213 -18.99 9.15 9.23
CA CYS A 213 -18.35 9.78 10.37
C CYS A 213 -17.28 10.77 9.86
N GLN A 214 -17.74 11.98 9.50
CA GLN A 214 -16.95 13.02 8.80
C GLN A 214 -15.63 13.44 9.46
N ARG A 215 -15.43 13.15 10.75
CA ARG A 215 -14.18 13.44 11.48
C ARG A 215 -13.36 12.22 11.84
N LEU A 216 -13.82 11.01 11.50
CA LEU A 216 -13.12 9.78 11.83
C LEU A 216 -11.78 9.75 11.07
N THR A 217 -10.68 9.77 11.82
CA THR A 217 -9.32 9.77 11.26
C THR A 217 -8.64 8.42 11.38
N ASN A 218 -9.01 7.61 12.37
CA ASN A 218 -8.41 6.29 12.62
C ASN A 218 -9.28 5.38 13.52
N LEU A 219 -8.93 4.10 13.54
CA LEU A 219 -9.33 3.12 14.56
C LEU A 219 -8.08 2.79 15.40
N GLU A 220 -8.20 2.70 16.73
CA GLU A 220 -7.07 2.39 17.62
C GLU A 220 -6.62 0.92 17.54
N LYS A 221 -5.37 0.65 17.94
CA LYS A 221 -4.85 -0.72 18.11
C LYS A 221 -5.77 -1.53 19.02
N GLY A 222 -6.07 -2.76 18.62
CA GLY A 222 -6.96 -3.67 19.34
C GLY A 222 -8.44 -3.52 18.97
N PHE A 223 -8.79 -2.66 18.01
CA PHE A 223 -10.09 -2.72 17.34
C PHE A 223 -10.22 -4.07 16.62
N SER A 224 -11.20 -4.87 17.01
CA SER A 224 -11.39 -6.23 16.51
C SER A 224 -12.88 -6.51 16.31
N VAL A 225 -13.18 -7.19 15.20
CA VAL A 225 -14.52 -7.58 14.78
C VAL A 225 -14.51 -9.07 14.49
N GLU A 226 -15.29 -9.87 15.21
CA GLU A 226 -15.40 -11.32 14.92
C GLU A 226 -16.28 -11.59 13.68
N GLY A 227 -17.19 -10.66 13.33
CA GLY A 227 -17.97 -10.68 12.09
C GLY A 227 -17.36 -9.88 10.95
N ASN A 228 -18.22 -9.33 10.10
CA ASN A 228 -17.84 -8.47 8.96
C ASN A 228 -17.57 -7.03 9.40
N LEU A 229 -16.62 -6.35 8.74
CA LEU A 229 -16.35 -4.92 8.95
C LEU A 229 -16.61 -4.14 7.67
N SER A 230 -17.58 -3.23 7.72
CA SER A 230 -17.90 -2.28 6.66
C SER A 230 -17.54 -0.86 7.10
N ILE A 231 -16.74 -0.17 6.28
CA ILE A 231 -16.39 1.23 6.48
C ILE A 231 -16.55 1.98 5.16
N SER A 232 -17.46 2.95 5.12
CA SER A 232 -17.71 3.76 3.91
C SER A 232 -17.99 5.22 4.26
N ASP A 233 -17.81 6.12 3.30
CA ASP A 233 -18.14 7.56 3.44
C ASP A 233 -17.43 8.27 4.63
N ASN A 234 -16.21 7.86 4.95
CA ASN A 234 -15.39 8.47 6.00
C ASN A 234 -14.20 9.24 5.37
N PRO A 235 -14.37 10.51 4.94
CA PRO A 235 -13.41 11.21 4.10
C PRO A 235 -12.10 11.59 4.79
N LEU A 236 -11.97 11.45 6.11
CA LEU A 236 -10.71 11.72 6.83
C LEU A 236 -10.01 10.44 7.33
N LEU A 237 -10.60 9.25 7.10
CA LEU A 237 -9.97 7.99 7.47
C LEU A 237 -8.84 7.69 6.47
N THR A 238 -7.60 7.77 6.95
CA THR A 238 -6.41 7.68 6.08
C THR A 238 -5.61 6.39 6.27
N TYR A 239 -5.83 5.69 7.38
CA TYR A 239 -5.19 4.42 7.74
C TYR A 239 -6.08 3.57 8.64
N LEU A 240 -5.89 2.25 8.57
CA LEU A 240 -6.43 1.27 9.52
C LEU A 240 -5.34 0.88 10.54
N PRO A 241 -5.71 0.33 11.71
CA PRO A 241 -4.73 -0.11 12.70
C PRO A 241 -3.94 -1.32 12.22
N GLU A 242 -2.66 -1.37 12.57
CA GLU A 242 -1.86 -2.61 12.46
C GLU A 242 -2.47 -3.71 13.34
N GLU A 243 -2.33 -4.96 12.90
CA GLU A 243 -2.93 -6.14 13.54
C GLU A 243 -4.47 -6.09 13.57
N LEU A 244 -5.11 -5.38 12.63
CA LEU A 244 -6.57 -5.39 12.49
C LEU A 244 -7.07 -6.85 12.34
N GLN A 245 -8.04 -7.21 13.16
CA GLN A 245 -8.67 -8.54 13.14
C GLN A 245 -10.13 -8.41 12.71
N VAL A 246 -10.46 -9.03 11.58
CA VAL A 246 -11.83 -9.16 11.06
C VAL A 246 -12.08 -10.64 10.80
N GLY A 247 -13.01 -11.25 11.52
CA GLY A 247 -13.32 -12.67 11.39
C GLY A 247 -14.11 -13.01 10.12
N GLY A 248 -14.83 -12.04 9.55
CA GLY A 248 -15.54 -12.14 8.28
C GLY A 248 -14.91 -11.30 7.16
N ASP A 249 -15.77 -10.69 6.35
CA ASP A 249 -15.41 -9.86 5.20
C ASP A 249 -14.98 -8.46 5.63
N LEU A 250 -14.04 -7.86 4.88
CA LEU A 250 -13.62 -6.47 5.02
C LEU A 250 -14.10 -5.67 3.82
N SER A 251 -14.96 -4.67 4.03
CA SER A 251 -15.38 -3.72 3.00
C SER A 251 -14.94 -2.31 3.35
N LEU A 252 -14.16 -1.70 2.45
CA LEU A 252 -13.67 -0.31 2.54
C LEU A 252 -14.12 0.52 1.34
N GLU A 253 -15.18 0.07 0.64
CA GLU A 253 -15.66 0.65 -0.62
C GLU A 253 -15.70 2.19 -0.61
N ASP A 254 -15.15 2.79 -1.67
CA ASP A 254 -15.09 4.24 -1.87
C ASP A 254 -14.42 5.03 -0.72
N SER A 255 -13.53 4.40 0.05
CA SER A 255 -12.67 5.07 1.02
C SER A 255 -11.55 5.87 0.31
N LEU A 256 -11.91 7.01 -0.28
CA LEU A 256 -11.05 7.81 -1.16
C LEU A 256 -9.76 8.33 -0.50
N SER A 257 -9.80 8.57 0.81
CA SER A 257 -8.68 9.09 1.59
C SER A 257 -7.78 8.00 2.17
N LEU A 258 -8.17 6.74 2.08
CA LEU A 258 -7.37 5.62 2.55
C LEU A 258 -6.16 5.44 1.63
N THR A 259 -4.96 5.65 2.18
CA THR A 259 -3.71 5.67 1.40
C THR A 259 -3.05 4.29 1.26
N GLY A 260 -3.53 3.31 2.03
CA GLY A 260 -3.00 1.95 2.03
C GLY A 260 -3.65 1.10 3.12
N LEU A 261 -3.34 -0.18 3.08
CA LEU A 261 -3.70 -1.16 4.10
C LEU A 261 -2.56 -1.32 5.11
N PRO A 262 -2.86 -1.81 6.34
CA PRO A 262 -1.83 -2.11 7.34
C PRO A 262 -0.91 -3.21 6.81
N GLN A 263 0.33 -3.23 7.30
CA GLN A 263 1.30 -4.25 6.90
C GLN A 263 0.99 -5.62 7.49
N ASN A 264 0.24 -5.67 8.59
CA ASN A 264 -0.30 -6.90 9.17
C ASN A 264 -1.79 -6.73 9.47
N ALA A 265 -2.60 -7.63 8.92
CA ALA A 265 -4.00 -7.80 9.31
C ALA A 265 -4.41 -9.26 9.15
N SER A 266 -5.43 -9.67 9.89
CA SER A 266 -6.05 -10.99 9.77
C SER A 266 -7.50 -10.82 9.35
N ILE A 267 -7.79 -11.14 8.10
CA ILE A 267 -9.13 -11.07 7.52
C ILE A 267 -9.61 -12.48 7.19
N GLY A 268 -10.75 -12.88 7.76
CA GLY A 268 -11.29 -14.23 7.59
C GLY A 268 -11.92 -14.49 6.22
N GLY A 269 -12.58 -13.47 5.65
CA GLY A 269 -13.37 -13.55 4.42
C GLY A 269 -12.89 -12.68 3.25
N ASP A 270 -13.83 -12.27 2.39
CA ASP A 270 -13.53 -11.48 1.20
C ASP A 270 -13.04 -10.06 1.56
N ILE A 271 -12.33 -9.43 0.62
CA ILE A 271 -11.81 -8.07 0.78
C ILE A 271 -12.33 -7.21 -0.37
N ASN A 272 -13.06 -6.15 -0.05
CA ASN A 272 -13.55 -5.16 -1.01
C ASN A 272 -12.84 -3.81 -0.81
N LEU A 273 -11.98 -3.46 -1.76
CA LEU A 273 -11.29 -2.16 -1.86
C LEU A 273 -11.76 -1.38 -3.09
N ALA A 274 -12.91 -1.72 -3.66
CA ALA A 274 -13.42 -1.06 -4.86
C ALA A 274 -13.51 0.46 -4.64
N GLY A 275 -13.03 1.23 -5.62
CA GLY A 275 -13.04 2.69 -5.57
C GLY A 275 -12.04 3.34 -4.60
N CYS A 276 -11.21 2.57 -3.87
CA CYS A 276 -10.18 3.10 -2.97
C CYS A 276 -8.98 3.69 -3.74
N ARG A 277 -9.17 4.85 -4.38
CA ARG A 277 -8.18 5.49 -5.27
C ARG A 277 -6.85 5.84 -4.60
N GLY A 278 -6.84 6.03 -3.29
CA GLY A 278 -5.62 6.31 -2.52
C GLY A 278 -4.72 5.09 -2.33
N ILE A 279 -5.25 3.86 -2.47
CA ILE A 279 -4.48 2.62 -2.36
C ILE A 279 -3.69 2.42 -3.66
N THR A 280 -2.37 2.56 -3.57
CA THR A 280 -1.44 2.46 -4.73
C THR A 280 -0.57 1.21 -4.70
N SER A 281 -0.61 0.43 -3.62
CA SER A 281 0.13 -0.81 -3.42
C SER A 281 -0.67 -1.78 -2.55
N LEU A 282 -0.37 -3.07 -2.67
CA LEU A 282 -0.91 -4.10 -1.79
C LEU A 282 0.18 -4.58 -0.81
N PRO A 283 -0.14 -4.77 0.48
CA PRO A 283 0.77 -5.37 1.44
C PRO A 283 0.95 -6.87 1.17
N GLN A 284 2.07 -7.43 1.63
CA GLN A 284 2.44 -8.82 1.33
C GLN A 284 1.41 -9.84 1.84
N TRP A 285 0.79 -9.59 3.00
CA TRP A 285 -0.20 -10.52 3.57
C TRP A 285 -1.40 -10.76 2.66
N ILE A 286 -1.79 -9.79 1.81
CA ILE A 286 -2.86 -9.99 0.80
C ILE A 286 -2.45 -11.02 -0.25
N LEU A 287 -1.17 -11.02 -0.64
CA LEU A 287 -0.64 -11.92 -1.64
C LEU A 287 -0.44 -13.34 -1.07
N ASP A 288 -0.23 -13.43 0.23
CA ASP A 288 -0.08 -14.68 0.98
C ASP A 288 -1.42 -15.26 1.45
N LEU A 289 -2.55 -14.57 1.18
CA LEU A 289 -3.88 -15.10 1.47
C LEU A 289 -4.09 -16.41 0.73
N GLY A 290 -4.82 -17.31 1.38
CA GLY A 290 -5.36 -18.51 0.78
C GLY A 290 -6.88 -18.47 0.67
N ALA A 291 -7.44 -19.61 0.29
CA ALA A 291 -8.88 -19.85 0.38
C ALA A 291 -9.43 -19.55 1.78
N ILE A 292 -10.72 -19.25 1.85
CA ILE A 292 -11.40 -19.00 3.12
C ILE A 292 -11.38 -20.29 3.95
N GLN A 293 -10.81 -20.24 5.15
CA GLN A 293 -10.69 -21.40 6.03
C GLN A 293 -12.08 -21.83 6.55
N GLY A 294 -12.29 -23.14 6.70
CA GLY A 294 -13.56 -23.69 7.19
C GLY A 294 -14.66 -23.79 6.13
N HIS A 295 -14.47 -23.23 4.94
CA HIS A 295 -15.40 -23.32 3.81
C HIS A 295 -14.76 -24.13 2.68
N GLN A 296 -15.32 -25.31 2.34
CA GLN A 296 -14.79 -26.13 1.26
C GLN A 296 -14.88 -25.40 -0.09
N ASN A 297 -13.75 -25.23 -0.77
CA ASN A 297 -13.60 -24.59 -2.09
C ASN A 297 -14.03 -23.12 -2.18
N ALA A 298 -14.05 -22.37 -1.07
CA ALA A 298 -14.30 -20.93 -1.12
C ALA A 298 -13.02 -20.18 -1.52
N THR A 299 -12.88 -19.94 -2.82
CA THR A 299 -11.93 -18.94 -3.34
C THR A 299 -12.24 -17.60 -2.68
N ARG A 300 -11.22 -16.98 -2.08
CA ARG A 300 -11.31 -15.64 -1.54
C ARG A 300 -11.30 -14.62 -2.67
N LEU A 301 -12.23 -13.68 -2.63
CA LEU A 301 -12.31 -12.58 -3.57
C LEU A 301 -11.64 -11.34 -2.97
N VAL A 302 -10.76 -10.73 -3.77
CA VAL A 302 -10.10 -9.47 -3.42
C VAL A 302 -10.41 -8.46 -4.53
N ASP A 303 -11.37 -7.58 -4.29
CA ASP A 303 -11.75 -6.53 -5.23
C ASP A 303 -10.85 -5.31 -5.07
N ILE A 304 -10.13 -4.99 -6.15
CA ILE A 304 -9.21 -3.85 -6.23
C ILE A 304 -9.57 -2.94 -7.42
N SER A 305 -10.79 -3.07 -7.95
CA SER A 305 -11.27 -2.26 -9.06
C SER A 305 -11.30 -0.77 -8.70
N GLY A 306 -10.85 0.09 -9.61
CA GLY A 306 -10.81 1.53 -9.37
C GLY A 306 -9.86 2.00 -8.25
N THR A 307 -8.93 1.15 -7.79
CA THR A 307 -7.83 1.57 -6.90
C THR A 307 -6.76 2.37 -7.66
N GLY A 308 -5.84 3.00 -6.92
CA GLY A 308 -4.67 3.69 -7.48
C GLY A 308 -3.50 2.77 -7.83
N ILE A 309 -3.68 1.44 -7.77
CA ILE A 309 -2.62 0.47 -8.04
C ILE A 309 -2.15 0.60 -9.50
N PRO A 310 -0.82 0.70 -9.77
CA PRO A 310 -0.31 0.85 -11.13
C PRO A 310 -0.77 -0.27 -12.06
N HIS A 311 -1.09 0.08 -13.31
CA HIS A 311 -1.54 -0.89 -14.33
C HIS A 311 -0.60 -2.08 -14.52
N GLN A 312 0.71 -1.89 -14.35
CA GLN A 312 1.71 -2.96 -14.39
C GLN A 312 1.45 -3.99 -13.27
N THR A 313 1.21 -3.55 -12.04
CA THR A 313 0.88 -4.40 -10.89
C THR A 313 -0.46 -5.11 -11.11
N LEU A 314 -1.46 -4.40 -11.63
CA LEU A 314 -2.76 -5.00 -11.98
C LEU A 314 -2.61 -6.11 -13.04
N THR A 315 -1.79 -5.88 -14.06
CA THR A 315 -1.50 -6.87 -15.10
C THR A 315 -0.79 -8.10 -14.51
N GLN A 316 0.15 -7.90 -13.58
CA GLN A 316 0.82 -8.99 -12.87
C GLN A 316 -0.18 -9.83 -12.07
N LEU A 317 -1.07 -9.19 -11.32
CA LEU A 317 -2.11 -9.86 -10.51
C LEU A 317 -3.05 -10.73 -11.36
N GLN A 318 -3.31 -10.37 -12.61
CA GLN A 318 -4.08 -11.22 -13.53
C GLN A 318 -3.30 -12.39 -14.10
N GLN A 319 -1.99 -12.24 -14.30
CA GLN A 319 -1.15 -13.25 -14.92
C GLN A 319 -0.64 -14.29 -13.92
N ILE A 320 -0.55 -13.92 -12.65
CA ILE A 320 -0.10 -14.80 -11.56
C ILE A 320 -1.31 -15.53 -10.99
N GLN A 321 -1.22 -16.85 -10.87
CA GLN A 321 -2.22 -17.65 -10.18
C GLN A 321 -1.90 -17.68 -8.68
N PHE A 322 -2.82 -17.18 -7.87
CA PHE A 322 -2.76 -17.26 -6.40
C PHE A 322 -3.63 -18.42 -5.92
N ALA A 323 -3.09 -19.28 -5.06
CA ALA A 323 -3.79 -20.47 -4.60
C ALA A 323 -4.97 -20.10 -3.70
N GLY A 324 -6.20 -20.25 -4.20
CA GLY A 324 -7.42 -19.99 -3.42
C GLY A 324 -7.79 -18.51 -3.29
N VAL A 325 -7.15 -17.62 -4.06
CA VAL A 325 -7.45 -16.18 -4.10
C VAL A 325 -7.69 -15.76 -5.55
N GLN A 326 -8.69 -14.92 -5.76
CA GLN A 326 -8.97 -14.29 -7.04
C GLN A 326 -9.06 -12.77 -6.87
N PHE A 327 -8.22 -12.06 -7.63
CA PHE A 327 -8.27 -10.61 -7.72
C PHE A 327 -9.32 -10.18 -8.75
N ILE A 328 -10.22 -9.27 -8.35
CA ILE A 328 -11.16 -8.61 -9.26
C ILE A 328 -10.55 -7.27 -9.66
N ILE A 329 -10.25 -7.14 -10.96
CA ILE A 329 -9.65 -5.96 -11.55
C ILE A 329 -10.61 -5.42 -12.59
N GLY A 330 -11.08 -4.18 -12.44
CA GLY A 330 -12.13 -3.61 -13.29
C GLY A 330 -11.73 -3.57 -14.77
N GLN A 331 -12.70 -3.72 -15.68
CA GLN A 331 -12.43 -3.78 -17.12
C GLN A 331 -11.73 -2.53 -17.69
N GLY A 332 -11.86 -1.38 -17.02
CA GLY A 332 -11.19 -0.13 -17.39
C GLY A 332 -9.77 0.04 -16.81
N ASP A 333 -9.37 -0.83 -15.89
CA ASP A 333 -8.16 -0.63 -15.08
C ASP A 333 -6.89 -1.24 -15.71
N ILE A 334 -6.99 -1.82 -16.90
CA ILE A 334 -5.86 -2.51 -17.55
C ILE A 334 -5.67 -2.01 -18.97
N THR A 335 -4.43 -1.62 -19.28
CA THR A 335 -4.04 -1.21 -20.63
C THR A 335 -3.94 -2.41 -21.57
N GLN A 336 -4.21 -2.21 -22.86
CA GLN A 336 -3.97 -3.23 -23.90
C GLN A 336 -2.47 -3.63 -24.08
N LYS A 337 -1.53 -2.96 -23.39
CA LYS A 337 -0.11 -3.28 -23.48
C LYS A 337 0.19 -4.60 -22.75
N LYS A 338 0.62 -5.60 -23.51
CA LYS A 338 1.09 -6.89 -22.98
C LYS A 338 2.44 -6.70 -22.26
N PHE A 339 2.55 -7.07 -21.00
CA PHE A 339 3.84 -7.07 -20.28
C PHE A 339 4.57 -8.40 -20.47
N ILE A 340 5.91 -8.38 -20.50
CA ILE A 340 6.75 -9.58 -20.41
C ILE A 340 7.10 -9.83 -18.94
N ALA A 341 6.81 -11.04 -18.47
CA ALA A 341 7.37 -11.54 -17.22
C ALA A 341 8.79 -12.05 -17.46
N VAL A 342 9.80 -11.42 -16.85
CA VAL A 342 11.18 -11.95 -16.85
C VAL A 342 11.35 -12.78 -15.59
N GLU A 343 11.25 -14.11 -15.75
CA GLU A 343 11.48 -15.03 -14.65
C GLU A 343 12.98 -15.24 -14.42
N THR A 344 13.45 -14.97 -13.21
CA THR A 344 14.89 -15.03 -12.89
C THR A 344 15.17 -15.55 -11.48
N GLN A 345 16.43 -15.61 -11.08
CA GLN A 345 16.89 -15.97 -9.75
C GLN A 345 18.12 -15.13 -9.39
N ILE A 346 18.43 -15.06 -8.10
CA ILE A 346 19.60 -14.32 -7.60
C ILE A 346 20.87 -14.78 -8.35
N ASP A 347 21.68 -13.82 -8.78
CA ASP A 347 22.94 -13.98 -9.53
C ASP A 347 22.79 -14.45 -11.00
N ALA A 348 21.56 -14.61 -11.50
CA ALA A 348 21.28 -14.98 -12.89
C ALA A 348 20.60 -13.86 -13.70
N GLU A 349 20.33 -12.69 -13.09
CA GLU A 349 19.42 -11.68 -13.64
C GLU A 349 19.87 -11.18 -15.02
N TYR A 350 21.17 -10.96 -15.21
CA TYR A 350 21.71 -10.51 -16.48
C TYR A 350 21.48 -11.53 -17.63
N LYS A 351 21.48 -12.84 -17.32
CA LYS A 351 21.27 -13.89 -18.33
C LYS A 351 19.84 -13.93 -18.81
N ASP A 352 18.89 -13.63 -17.92
CA ASP A 352 17.46 -13.68 -18.22
C ASP A 352 16.97 -12.34 -18.80
N LEU A 353 17.52 -11.21 -18.36
CA LEU A 353 17.16 -9.87 -18.82
C LEU A 353 17.69 -9.53 -20.21
N LEU A 354 18.98 -9.78 -20.47
CA LEU A 354 19.61 -9.33 -21.70
C LEU A 354 18.94 -9.86 -22.98
N PRO A 355 18.53 -11.14 -23.09
CA PRO A 355 17.82 -11.63 -24.27
C PRO A 355 16.53 -10.87 -24.56
N VAL A 356 15.77 -10.50 -23.52
CA VAL A 356 14.52 -9.72 -23.66
C VAL A 356 14.85 -8.30 -24.11
N LEU A 357 15.83 -7.64 -23.49
CA LEU A 357 16.22 -6.29 -23.85
C LEU A 357 16.79 -6.18 -25.27
N ILE A 358 17.54 -7.19 -25.73
CA ILE A 358 18.13 -7.20 -27.07
C ILE A 358 17.05 -7.41 -28.14
N THR A 359 16.08 -8.28 -27.88
CA THR A 359 15.07 -8.66 -28.88
C THR A 359 13.89 -7.69 -28.91
N GLN A 360 13.49 -7.15 -27.76
CA GLN A 360 12.31 -6.30 -27.60
C GLN A 360 12.58 -5.12 -26.65
N PRO A 361 13.51 -4.21 -27.02
CA PRO A 361 14.03 -3.18 -26.11
C PRO A 361 12.97 -2.21 -25.57
N GLN A 362 11.85 -2.02 -26.28
CA GLN A 362 10.76 -1.12 -25.89
C GLN A 362 9.59 -1.83 -25.17
N GLN A 363 9.59 -3.17 -25.11
CA GLN A 363 8.46 -3.92 -24.55
C GLN A 363 8.39 -3.73 -23.03
N PRO A 364 7.26 -3.31 -22.45
CA PRO A 364 7.11 -3.26 -21.00
C PRO A 364 7.35 -4.65 -20.36
N LEU A 365 8.04 -4.69 -19.24
CA LEU A 365 8.38 -5.92 -18.53
C LEU A 365 8.28 -5.74 -17.01
N PHE A 366 8.20 -6.86 -16.30
CA PHE A 366 8.32 -6.93 -14.84
C PHE A 366 9.19 -8.12 -14.43
N ILE A 367 9.77 -8.07 -13.24
CA ILE A 367 10.64 -9.13 -12.72
C ILE A 367 9.86 -10.10 -11.85
N LYS A 368 10.11 -11.39 -12.04
CA LYS A 368 9.59 -12.43 -11.16
C LYS A 368 10.72 -13.35 -10.71
N TYR A 369 11.07 -13.32 -9.43
CA TYR A 369 12.07 -14.24 -8.90
C TYR A 369 11.43 -15.63 -8.69
N LYS A 370 12.14 -16.68 -9.12
CA LYS A 370 11.73 -18.07 -8.90
C LYS A 370 11.54 -18.32 -7.41
N ASN A 371 10.45 -19.02 -7.07
CA ASN A 371 10.03 -19.32 -5.70
C ASN A 371 9.69 -18.09 -4.83
N SER A 372 9.50 -16.92 -5.44
CA SER A 372 8.96 -15.74 -4.75
C SER A 372 7.54 -15.45 -5.26
N PRO A 373 6.52 -15.39 -4.38
CA PRO A 373 5.19 -14.90 -4.74
C PRO A 373 5.15 -13.38 -4.93
N GLY A 374 6.29 -12.69 -4.75
CA GLY A 374 6.39 -11.24 -4.79
C GLY A 374 5.96 -10.65 -6.14
N ILE A 375 5.22 -9.55 -6.05
CA ILE A 375 4.85 -8.72 -7.20
C ILE A 375 5.86 -7.60 -7.34
N ASP A 376 6.30 -7.35 -8.58
CA ASP A 376 7.22 -6.28 -8.87
C ASP A 376 6.49 -4.94 -8.88
N GLN A 377 6.51 -4.27 -7.73
CA GLN A 377 6.06 -2.88 -7.58
C GLN A 377 7.23 -1.89 -7.70
N GLY A 378 8.37 -2.33 -8.26
CA GLY A 378 9.58 -1.54 -8.47
C GLY A 378 10.80 -2.11 -7.76
N GLY A 379 10.63 -2.68 -6.55
CA GLY A 379 11.76 -3.23 -5.78
C GLY A 379 12.48 -4.39 -6.47
N LEU A 380 11.72 -5.30 -7.09
CA LEU A 380 12.31 -6.46 -7.80
C LEU A 380 13.00 -6.04 -9.10
N SER A 381 12.37 -5.11 -9.85
CA SER A 381 13.01 -4.42 -10.97
C SER A 381 14.32 -3.77 -10.56
N ASN A 382 14.30 -3.00 -9.46
CA ASN A 382 15.47 -2.28 -8.98
C ASN A 382 16.65 -3.23 -8.71
N GLN A 383 16.36 -4.33 -8.01
CA GLN A 383 17.36 -5.35 -7.70
C GLN A 383 17.95 -6.01 -8.96
N ALA A 384 17.09 -6.42 -9.91
CA ALA A 384 17.54 -7.16 -11.09
C ALA A 384 18.35 -6.29 -12.06
N PHE A 385 17.95 -5.03 -12.24
CA PHE A 385 18.68 -4.08 -13.07
C PHE A 385 19.98 -3.60 -12.41
N GLU A 386 20.02 -3.45 -11.07
CA GLU A 386 21.26 -3.18 -10.33
C GLU A 386 22.24 -4.34 -10.52
N SER A 387 21.82 -5.59 -10.29
CA SER A 387 22.64 -6.79 -10.53
C SER A 387 23.21 -6.82 -11.96
N THR A 388 22.35 -6.58 -12.95
CA THR A 388 22.74 -6.55 -14.36
C THR A 388 23.70 -5.40 -14.69
N TYR A 389 23.49 -4.21 -14.10
CA TYR A 389 24.41 -3.09 -14.22
C TYR A 389 25.80 -3.42 -13.65
N ARG A 390 25.85 -4.02 -12.46
CA ARG A 390 27.11 -4.45 -11.83
C ARG A 390 27.84 -5.52 -12.64
N PHE A 391 27.11 -6.42 -13.32
CA PHE A 391 27.70 -7.38 -14.25
C PHE A 391 28.55 -6.67 -15.34
N PHE A 392 28.06 -5.58 -15.94
CA PHE A 392 28.80 -4.82 -16.95
C PHE A 392 30.07 -4.13 -16.45
N LEU A 393 30.19 -3.90 -15.14
CA LEU A 393 31.38 -3.32 -14.52
C LEU A 393 32.49 -4.36 -14.29
N GLN A 394 32.22 -5.65 -14.47
CA GLN A 394 33.18 -6.70 -14.19
C GLN A 394 34.36 -6.69 -15.19
N PRO A 395 35.62 -6.82 -14.74
CA PRO A 395 36.81 -6.75 -15.60
C PRO A 395 36.82 -7.76 -16.76
N GLN A 396 36.15 -8.90 -16.58
CA GLN A 396 36.06 -9.99 -17.54
C GLN A 396 35.32 -9.64 -18.83
N LEU A 397 34.40 -8.67 -18.79
CA LEU A 397 33.72 -8.18 -19.99
C LEU A 397 34.57 -7.21 -20.80
N GLY A 398 35.65 -6.68 -20.21
CA GLY A 398 36.60 -5.81 -20.90
C GLY A 398 36.05 -4.46 -21.37
N LEU A 399 34.82 -4.08 -20.98
CA LEU A 399 34.20 -2.80 -21.36
C LEU A 399 34.83 -1.63 -20.59
N PHE A 400 35.03 -1.82 -19.28
CA PHE A 400 35.56 -0.79 -18.38
C PHE A 400 36.88 -1.22 -17.72
N LYS A 401 37.67 -0.21 -17.33
CA LYS A 401 38.80 -0.33 -16.41
C LYS A 401 38.48 0.51 -15.17
N LYS A 402 38.81 0.00 -13.98
CA LYS A 402 38.69 0.74 -12.73
C LYS A 402 40.01 1.45 -12.43
N THR A 403 39.97 2.75 -12.25
CA THR A 403 41.12 3.57 -11.82
C THR A 403 40.72 4.22 -10.50
N GLN A 404 41.46 3.94 -9.42
CA GLN A 404 41.04 4.33 -8.06
C GLN A 404 39.62 3.82 -7.76
N ASN A 405 38.63 4.73 -7.67
CA ASN A 405 37.24 4.42 -7.39
C ASN A 405 36.29 4.64 -8.58
N GLU A 406 36.82 5.01 -9.76
CA GLU A 406 36.01 5.34 -10.93
C GLU A 406 36.23 4.36 -12.09
N TYR A 407 35.17 4.08 -12.83
CA TYR A 407 35.22 3.31 -14.07
C TYR A 407 35.40 4.24 -15.27
N ASN A 408 36.30 3.83 -16.15
CA ASN A 408 36.57 4.46 -17.44
C ASN A 408 36.44 3.42 -18.54
N LEU A 409 36.00 3.81 -19.73
CA LEU A 409 36.00 2.90 -20.88
C LEU A 409 37.43 2.39 -21.12
N LYS A 410 37.57 1.08 -21.25
CA LYS A 410 38.84 0.43 -21.54
C LYS A 410 39.13 0.53 -23.04
N PRO A 411 40.21 1.17 -23.51
CA PRO A 411 40.57 1.19 -24.93
C PRO A 411 40.70 -0.23 -25.50
N GLU A 412 40.29 -0.46 -26.75
CA GLU A 412 40.43 -1.76 -27.43
C GLU A 412 41.15 -1.55 -28.76
N THR A 413 42.40 -2.02 -28.81
CA THR A 413 43.29 -1.84 -29.96
C THR A 413 43.25 -3.03 -30.91
N SER A 414 42.62 -4.15 -30.53
CA SER A 414 42.44 -5.29 -31.41
C SER A 414 41.19 -5.11 -32.28
N GLN A 415 41.39 -4.92 -33.60
CA GLN A 415 40.30 -4.85 -34.57
C GLN A 415 39.34 -6.05 -34.48
N HIS A 416 39.87 -7.26 -34.23
CA HIS A 416 39.06 -8.47 -34.08
C HIS A 416 38.13 -8.47 -32.85
N LYS A 417 38.47 -7.72 -31.79
CA LYS A 417 37.67 -7.60 -30.56
C LYS A 417 36.78 -6.36 -30.53
N GLN A 418 36.97 -5.44 -31.47
CA GLN A 418 36.24 -4.18 -31.51
C GLN A 418 34.73 -4.39 -31.64
N LEU A 419 34.28 -5.28 -32.53
CA LEU A 419 32.85 -5.56 -32.69
C LEU A 419 32.21 -6.13 -31.40
N GLN A 420 32.90 -7.04 -30.72
CA GLN A 420 32.44 -7.61 -29.45
C GLN A 420 32.33 -6.51 -28.37
N LYS A 421 33.27 -5.58 -28.33
CA LYS A 421 33.21 -4.43 -27.42
C LYS A 421 32.03 -3.51 -27.76
N LEU A 422 31.77 -3.23 -29.03
CA LEU A 422 30.61 -2.43 -29.43
C LEU A 422 29.28 -3.12 -29.09
N GLN A 423 29.20 -4.45 -29.24
CA GLN A 423 28.05 -5.24 -28.79
C GLN A 423 27.85 -5.13 -27.27
N THR A 424 28.92 -5.27 -26.49
CA THR A 424 28.87 -5.15 -25.03
C THR A 424 28.48 -3.73 -24.60
N ALA A 425 29.01 -2.71 -25.27
CA ALA A 425 28.67 -1.31 -25.06
C ALA A 425 27.19 -1.01 -25.37
N TYR A 426 26.67 -1.56 -26.48
CA TYR A 426 25.25 -1.47 -26.82
C TYR A 426 24.34 -2.11 -25.76
N GLN A 427 24.68 -3.32 -25.32
CA GLN A 427 23.92 -4.01 -24.27
C GLN A 427 23.93 -3.26 -22.94
N PHE A 428 25.09 -2.68 -22.57
CA PHE A 428 25.16 -1.79 -21.41
C PHE A 428 24.26 -0.56 -21.58
N GLY A 429 24.21 0.02 -22.79
CA GLY A 429 23.27 1.08 -23.15
C GLY A 429 21.81 0.70 -22.95
N LEU A 430 21.40 -0.51 -23.35
CA LEU A 430 20.03 -1.01 -23.11
C LEU A 430 19.68 -1.05 -21.62
N VAL A 431 20.62 -1.51 -20.79
CA VAL A 431 20.45 -1.55 -19.33
C VAL A 431 20.35 -0.14 -18.76
N LEU A 432 21.24 0.77 -19.16
CA LEU A 432 21.16 2.18 -18.73
C LEU A 432 19.86 2.87 -19.16
N GLY A 433 19.34 2.56 -20.35
CA GLY A 433 18.06 3.08 -20.82
C GLY A 433 16.90 2.67 -19.91
N ARG A 434 16.85 1.40 -19.47
CA ARG A 434 15.84 0.93 -18.51
C ARG A 434 16.01 1.53 -17.13
N ILE A 435 17.25 1.62 -16.64
CA ILE A 435 17.56 2.28 -15.37
C ILE A 435 17.09 3.73 -15.39
N HIS A 436 17.31 4.44 -16.51
CA HIS A 436 16.81 5.80 -16.70
C HIS A 436 15.27 5.87 -16.70
N GLY A 437 14.60 4.94 -17.39
CA GLY A 437 13.13 4.87 -17.42
C GLY A 437 12.51 4.62 -16.03
N LEU A 438 13.13 3.73 -15.25
CA LEU A 438 12.75 3.42 -13.87
C LEU A 438 13.18 4.51 -12.87
N SER A 439 14.09 5.40 -13.27
CA SER A 439 14.74 6.38 -12.38
C SER A 439 15.42 5.73 -11.17
N MET A 440 16.05 4.56 -11.34
CA MET A 440 16.40 3.63 -10.26
C MET A 440 17.58 4.04 -9.36
N GLY A 441 18.47 4.94 -9.81
CA GLY A 441 19.62 5.38 -9.02
C GLY A 441 20.64 4.25 -8.72
N VAL A 442 21.70 4.15 -9.53
CA VAL A 442 22.78 3.14 -9.37
C VAL A 442 24.10 3.72 -8.85
N GLY A 443 24.13 5.03 -8.59
CA GLY A 443 25.31 5.74 -8.10
C GLY A 443 26.19 6.34 -9.19
N HIS A 444 27.30 6.92 -8.74
CA HIS A 444 28.22 7.75 -9.54
C HIS A 444 29.56 7.02 -9.75
N ASP A 445 29.51 5.83 -10.35
CA ASP A 445 30.68 4.95 -10.49
C ASP A 445 31.68 5.39 -11.57
N PHE A 446 31.28 6.27 -12.49
CA PHE A 446 32.09 6.66 -13.65
C PHE A 446 32.78 8.00 -13.44
N ASP A 447 33.90 8.22 -14.15
CA ASP A 447 34.52 9.55 -14.23
C ASP A 447 33.49 10.60 -14.64
N SER A 448 33.64 11.79 -14.07
CA SER A 448 32.86 13.01 -14.31
C SER A 448 32.59 13.33 -15.79
N SER A 449 33.44 12.89 -16.73
CA SER A 449 33.23 13.12 -18.17
C SER A 449 32.30 12.12 -18.86
N PHE A 450 32.00 10.97 -18.23
CA PHE A 450 31.25 9.87 -18.84
C PHE A 450 29.83 10.27 -19.26
N TYR A 451 28.99 10.72 -18.32
CA TYR A 451 27.60 11.10 -18.62
C TYR A 451 27.50 12.32 -19.55
N PRO A 452 28.31 13.38 -19.41
CA PRO A 452 28.36 14.46 -20.39
C PRO A 452 28.69 13.99 -21.81
N LYS A 453 29.64 13.06 -21.97
CA LYS A 453 29.96 12.44 -23.27
C LYS A 453 28.78 11.65 -23.80
N LEU A 454 28.16 10.81 -22.97
CA LEU A 454 27.00 10.01 -23.35
C LEU A 454 25.81 10.89 -23.79
N GLN A 455 25.55 11.99 -23.07
CA GLN A 455 24.50 12.95 -23.41
C GLN A 455 24.77 13.63 -24.77
N ARG A 456 26.02 13.94 -25.08
CA ARG A 456 26.43 14.51 -26.38
C ARG A 456 26.41 13.48 -27.51
N ALA A 457 26.58 12.19 -27.21
CA ALA A 457 26.55 11.12 -28.21
C ALA A 457 25.13 10.92 -28.81
N ILE A 458 24.08 11.09 -28.00
CA ILE A 458 22.68 10.88 -28.43
C ILE A 458 22.26 11.73 -29.64
N PRO A 459 22.43 13.06 -29.67
CA PRO A 459 22.07 13.86 -30.86
C PRO A 459 22.95 13.56 -32.09
N LEU A 460 24.14 12.97 -31.91
CA LEU A 460 24.98 12.55 -33.03
C LEU A 460 24.41 11.33 -33.76
N LEU A 461 23.63 10.49 -33.08
CA LEU A 461 22.94 9.35 -33.71
C LEU A 461 21.95 9.84 -34.77
N GLU A 462 21.12 10.82 -34.43
CA GLU A 462 20.19 11.47 -35.38
C GLU A 462 20.98 12.17 -36.50
N GLN A 463 22.03 12.93 -36.16
CA GLN A 463 22.80 13.71 -37.13
C GLN A 463 23.46 12.85 -38.22
N TYR A 464 23.91 11.65 -37.88
CA TYR A 464 24.61 10.73 -38.78
C TYR A 464 23.79 9.49 -39.14
N SER A 465 22.47 9.53 -38.95
CA SER A 465 21.52 8.46 -39.32
C SER A 465 21.90 7.08 -38.76
N VAL A 466 22.39 7.03 -37.52
CA VAL A 466 22.79 5.79 -36.84
C VAL A 466 21.56 5.12 -36.25
N ALA A 467 21.01 4.13 -36.96
CA ALA A 467 19.79 3.43 -36.55
C ALA A 467 20.05 2.25 -35.60
N ASP A 468 21.16 1.54 -35.81
CA ASP A 468 21.46 0.28 -35.13
C ASP A 468 22.97 0.06 -34.90
N LEU A 469 23.28 -1.03 -34.21
CA LEU A 469 24.66 -1.44 -33.95
C LEU A 469 25.46 -1.72 -35.23
N LYS A 470 24.79 -2.22 -36.29
CA LYS A 470 25.44 -2.50 -37.57
C LYS A 470 25.96 -1.21 -38.19
N SER A 471 25.16 -0.15 -38.15
CA SER A 471 25.52 1.19 -38.62
C SER A 471 26.74 1.72 -37.85
N ILE A 472 26.76 1.56 -36.53
CA ILE A 472 27.90 1.97 -35.67
C ILE A 472 29.18 1.23 -36.07
N SER A 473 29.11 -0.09 -36.27
CA SER A 473 30.29 -0.91 -36.60
C SER A 473 30.96 -0.53 -37.93
N THR A 474 30.21 0.08 -38.84
CA THR A 474 30.70 0.49 -40.16
C THR A 474 31.03 1.99 -40.27
N LEU A 475 30.71 2.79 -39.25
CA LEU A 475 30.71 4.26 -39.34
C LEU A 475 32.08 4.85 -39.70
N GLY A 476 33.17 4.27 -39.19
CA GLY A 476 34.53 4.72 -39.48
C GLY A 476 34.92 4.58 -40.95
N ASN A 477 34.29 3.65 -41.67
CA ASN A 477 34.55 3.40 -43.10
C ASN A 477 33.65 4.24 -44.02
N THR A 478 32.53 4.77 -43.49
CA THR A 478 31.54 5.49 -44.29
C THR A 478 31.67 7.00 -44.15
N LEU A 479 32.14 7.50 -43.01
CA LEU A 479 32.28 8.93 -42.76
C LEU A 479 33.55 9.51 -43.37
N LYS A 480 33.47 10.79 -43.77
CA LYS A 480 34.66 11.55 -44.14
C LYS A 480 35.49 11.85 -42.90
N ASN A 481 36.81 11.94 -43.05
CA ASN A 481 37.73 12.28 -41.96
C ASN A 481 37.29 13.57 -41.22
N ALA A 482 36.84 14.60 -41.94
CA ALA A 482 36.35 15.84 -41.34
C ALA A 482 35.14 15.63 -40.40
N ASP A 483 34.22 14.73 -40.76
CA ASP A 483 33.06 14.39 -39.92
C ASP A 483 33.50 13.62 -38.67
N ILE A 484 34.47 12.72 -38.80
CA ILE A 484 35.05 11.99 -37.67
C ILE A 484 35.70 12.96 -36.69
N LYS A 485 36.50 13.92 -37.18
CA LYS A 485 37.10 14.98 -36.35
C LYS A 485 36.04 15.83 -35.65
N LEU A 486 34.92 16.12 -36.34
CA LEU A 486 33.79 16.84 -35.73
C LEU A 486 33.12 16.03 -34.62
N ILE A 487 32.93 14.72 -34.81
CA ILE A 487 32.37 13.85 -33.77
C ILE A 487 33.30 13.80 -32.54
N LEU A 488 34.61 13.60 -32.76
CA LEU A 488 35.62 13.59 -31.71
C LEU A 488 35.56 14.90 -30.88
N ASN A 489 35.54 16.05 -31.56
CA ASN A 489 35.43 17.36 -30.91
C ASN A 489 34.12 17.52 -30.13
N LYS A 490 32.97 17.19 -30.74
CA LYS A 490 31.67 17.34 -30.08
C LYS A 490 31.56 16.45 -28.85
N LEU A 491 32.08 15.23 -28.92
CA LEU A 491 32.01 14.29 -27.82
C LEU A 491 32.95 14.70 -26.68
N ASP A 492 34.22 14.96 -26.99
CA ASP A 492 35.26 15.34 -26.02
C ASP A 492 36.05 16.59 -26.47
N PRO A 493 35.48 17.79 -26.32
CA PRO A 493 36.10 19.03 -26.78
C PRO A 493 37.34 19.42 -25.98
N ARG A 494 37.55 18.83 -24.78
CA ARG A 494 38.73 19.06 -23.96
C ARG A 494 39.94 18.32 -24.53
N THR A 495 39.74 17.06 -24.93
CA THR A 495 40.81 16.23 -25.51
C THR A 495 41.05 16.59 -26.98
N TYR A 496 39.99 16.71 -27.77
CA TYR A 496 40.07 16.94 -29.21
C TYR A 496 39.80 18.41 -29.54
N THR A 497 40.75 19.27 -29.17
CA THR A 497 40.71 20.70 -29.52
C THR A 497 40.96 20.91 -31.01
N ALA A 498 40.63 22.10 -31.52
CA ALA A 498 40.90 22.46 -32.91
C ALA A 498 42.40 22.40 -33.27
N GLU A 499 43.30 22.53 -32.30
CA GLU A 499 44.74 22.43 -32.48
C GLU A 499 45.19 20.96 -32.53
N ASN A 500 44.77 20.14 -31.57
CA ASN A 500 45.09 18.70 -31.53
C ASN A 500 44.53 17.96 -32.77
N LEU A 501 43.35 18.38 -33.26
CA LEU A 501 42.75 17.77 -34.44
C LEU A 501 43.48 18.12 -35.75
N LYS A 502 44.24 19.22 -35.81
CA LYS A 502 45.05 19.56 -36.99
C LYS A 502 46.28 18.66 -37.11
N THR A 503 46.80 18.17 -35.99
CA THR A 503 48.02 17.35 -35.96
C THR A 503 47.75 15.86 -36.22
N LEU A 504 46.49 15.41 -36.03
CA LEU A 504 46.11 14.02 -36.31
C LEU A 504 46.00 13.77 -37.81
N ASP A 505 46.74 12.77 -38.30
CA ASP A 505 46.58 12.26 -39.66
C ASP A 505 45.31 11.40 -39.79
N THR A 506 45.12 10.72 -40.93
CA THR A 506 43.89 9.94 -41.15
C THR A 506 43.85 8.66 -40.33
N GLU A 507 44.98 8.00 -40.15
CA GLU A 507 45.08 6.75 -39.40
C GLU A 507 44.86 7.02 -37.91
N ASP A 508 45.56 8.01 -37.36
CA ASP A 508 45.42 8.43 -35.97
C ASP A 508 43.99 8.93 -35.66
N THR A 509 43.33 9.59 -36.63
CA THR A 509 41.94 10.04 -36.49
C THR A 509 40.98 8.85 -36.39
N LEU A 510 41.18 7.81 -37.21
CA LEU A 510 40.36 6.61 -37.18
C LEU A 510 40.57 5.81 -35.89
N ASP A 511 41.81 5.71 -35.43
CA ASP A 511 42.14 5.07 -34.15
C ASP A 511 41.53 5.82 -32.96
N ALA A 512 41.66 7.15 -32.93
CA ALA A 512 41.01 7.98 -31.92
C ALA A 512 39.49 7.78 -31.91
N PHE A 513 38.87 7.72 -33.09
CA PHE A 513 37.43 7.48 -33.25
C PHE A 513 37.02 6.09 -32.75
N ALA A 514 37.77 5.06 -33.11
CA ALA A 514 37.56 3.69 -32.68
C ALA A 514 37.68 3.52 -31.16
N LEU A 515 38.69 4.15 -30.55
CA LEU A 515 39.00 4.00 -29.14
C LEU A 515 38.11 4.84 -28.22
N SER A 516 37.70 6.03 -28.67
CA SER A 516 37.07 7.03 -27.80
C SER A 516 35.65 7.44 -28.18
N ALA A 517 35.22 7.31 -29.44
CA ALA A 517 33.88 7.77 -29.86
C ALA A 517 32.90 6.62 -30.14
N LEU A 518 33.31 5.60 -30.90
CA LEU A 518 32.45 4.48 -31.25
C LEU A 518 31.80 3.78 -30.02
N PRO A 519 32.52 3.53 -28.91
CA PRO A 519 31.89 2.94 -27.73
C PRO A 519 30.79 3.81 -27.12
N PHE A 520 30.95 5.14 -27.07
CA PHE A 520 29.90 6.04 -26.57
C PHE A 520 28.70 6.08 -27.51
N LEU A 521 28.91 6.06 -28.83
CA LEU A 521 27.82 5.97 -29.80
C LEU A 521 27.05 4.64 -29.65
N ALA A 522 27.74 3.53 -29.37
CA ALA A 522 27.11 2.25 -29.09
C ALA A 522 26.27 2.26 -27.81
N ILE A 523 26.80 2.80 -26.70
CA ILE A 523 26.03 2.95 -25.45
C ILE A 523 24.82 3.86 -25.67
N ALA A 524 25.01 5.00 -26.35
CA ALA A 524 23.93 5.94 -26.66
C ALA A 524 22.82 5.29 -27.48
N GLN A 525 23.18 4.49 -28.49
CA GLN A 525 22.21 3.84 -29.34
C GLN A 525 21.45 2.73 -28.58
N GLY A 526 22.10 1.98 -27.70
CA GLY A 526 21.44 1.06 -26.77
C GLY A 526 20.41 1.77 -25.89
N LEU A 527 20.80 2.88 -25.31
CA LEU A 527 19.96 3.69 -24.46
C LEU A 527 18.73 4.24 -25.21
N VAL A 528 18.91 4.77 -26.44
CA VAL A 528 17.80 5.27 -27.26
C VAL A 528 16.89 4.14 -27.75
N ALA A 529 17.43 2.95 -28.04
CA ALA A 529 16.66 1.80 -28.52
C ALA A 529 15.56 1.36 -27.53
N THR A 530 15.74 1.62 -26.23
CA THR A 530 14.73 1.33 -25.20
C THR A 530 13.47 2.17 -25.30
N GLY A 531 13.53 3.33 -25.98
CA GLY A 531 12.42 4.29 -26.04
C GLY A 531 12.21 5.10 -24.75
N GLU A 532 13.00 4.86 -23.70
CA GLU A 532 12.88 5.55 -22.40
C GLU A 532 13.52 6.96 -22.42
N VAL A 533 14.38 7.23 -23.40
CA VAL A 533 15.09 8.50 -23.54
C VAL A 533 14.49 9.35 -24.64
N SER A 534 14.16 10.58 -24.30
CA SER A 534 13.53 11.58 -25.15
C SER A 534 14.24 12.93 -25.00
N LYS A 535 13.97 13.85 -25.94
CA LYS A 535 14.50 15.23 -25.87
C LYS A 535 14.12 15.94 -24.55
N LYS A 536 12.99 15.56 -23.93
CA LYS A 536 12.49 16.15 -22.69
C LYS A 536 13.29 15.71 -21.45
N ASN A 537 13.67 14.44 -21.36
CA ASN A 537 14.33 13.88 -20.17
C ASN A 537 15.84 13.68 -20.32
N LEU A 538 16.39 13.92 -21.52
CA LEU A 538 17.84 13.90 -21.77
C LEU A 538 18.66 14.82 -20.85
N PRO A 539 18.21 16.05 -20.47
CA PRO A 539 18.93 16.87 -19.49
C PRO A 539 19.05 16.24 -18.11
N GLN A 540 18.13 15.34 -17.73
CA GLN A 540 18.12 14.62 -16.47
C GLN A 540 18.76 13.23 -16.56
N LEU A 541 19.40 12.88 -17.68
CA LEU A 541 19.92 11.54 -17.92
C LEU A 541 20.80 11.02 -16.78
N GLN A 542 21.79 11.82 -16.37
CA GLN A 542 22.68 11.43 -15.27
C GLN A 542 21.90 11.29 -13.95
N LEU A 543 20.99 12.22 -13.66
CA LEU A 543 20.22 12.23 -12.42
C LEU A 543 19.27 11.04 -12.31
N ASN A 544 18.63 10.65 -13.42
CA ASN A 544 17.72 9.49 -13.46
C ASN A 544 18.48 8.16 -13.37
N ILE A 545 19.70 8.09 -13.91
CA ILE A 545 20.54 6.89 -13.82
C ILE A 545 21.22 6.78 -12.45
N CYS A 546 21.87 7.85 -12.01
CA CYS A 546 22.78 7.82 -10.85
C CYS A 546 22.05 8.10 -9.54
N GLY A 547 20.94 8.83 -9.58
CA GLY A 547 20.34 9.41 -8.39
C GLY A 547 21.09 10.65 -7.88
N PRO A 548 20.76 11.16 -6.69
CA PRO A 548 21.39 12.34 -6.11
C PRO A 548 22.88 12.12 -5.85
N SER A 549 23.72 13.14 -6.09
CA SER A 549 25.17 13.09 -5.83
C SER A 549 25.52 13.02 -4.34
N HIS A 550 24.61 13.50 -3.49
CA HIS A 550 24.73 13.61 -2.05
C HIS A 550 23.72 12.66 -1.38
N LEU A 551 24.04 11.36 -1.37
CA LEU A 551 23.11 10.30 -0.94
C LEU A 551 22.68 10.46 0.53
N LYS A 552 23.61 10.79 1.42
CA LYS A 552 23.32 11.00 2.85
C LYS A 552 22.29 12.11 3.07
N GLU A 553 22.52 13.27 2.45
CA GLU A 553 21.64 14.43 2.53
C GLU A 553 20.27 14.13 1.92
N ALA A 554 20.24 13.39 0.80
CA ALA A 554 19.01 12.94 0.19
C ALA A 554 18.23 11.97 1.08
N LEU A 555 18.89 11.01 1.73
CA LEU A 555 18.26 10.09 2.70
C LEU A 555 17.69 10.87 3.89
N LEU A 556 18.49 11.72 4.54
CA LEU A 556 18.07 12.52 5.69
C LEU A 556 16.86 13.41 5.39
N SER A 557 16.77 13.97 4.16
CA SER A 557 15.62 14.82 3.77
C SER A 557 14.33 14.05 3.43
N ARG A 558 14.44 12.75 3.10
CA ARG A 558 13.31 11.94 2.65
C ARG A 558 12.79 10.98 3.71
N ILE A 559 13.59 10.65 4.72
CA ILE A 559 13.14 9.78 5.81
C ILE A 559 12.06 10.47 6.61
N GLU A 560 11.01 9.72 6.89
CA GLU A 560 9.90 10.14 7.73
C GLU A 560 9.60 9.02 8.72
N VAL A 561 9.85 9.28 10.01
CA VAL A 561 9.44 8.36 11.07
C VAL A 561 7.97 8.65 11.41
N ARG A 562 7.09 7.74 11.04
CA ARG A 562 5.65 7.87 11.31
C ARG A 562 5.32 7.27 12.67
N PRO A 563 4.69 7.99 13.60
CA PRO A 563 4.34 7.43 14.89
C PRO A 563 3.32 6.30 14.74
N THR A 564 3.38 5.32 15.64
CA THR A 564 2.28 4.37 15.84
C THR A 564 1.33 4.81 16.94
N PRO A 565 0.05 4.39 16.88
CA PRO A 565 -0.88 4.57 17.99
C PRO A 565 -0.29 4.11 19.33
N GLY A 566 -0.38 4.97 20.36
CA GLY A 566 0.15 4.68 21.71
C GLY A 566 1.67 4.86 21.86
N MET A 567 2.36 5.41 20.87
CA MET A 567 3.73 5.89 21.00
C MET A 567 3.73 7.30 21.60
N ASN A 568 4.59 7.57 22.59
CA ASN A 568 4.73 8.93 23.13
C ASN A 568 5.80 9.73 22.37
N ASP A 569 5.76 11.06 22.51
CA ASP A 569 6.67 11.97 21.81
C ASP A 569 8.15 11.71 22.11
N GLN A 570 8.47 11.23 23.32
CA GLN A 570 9.84 10.90 23.70
C GLN A 570 10.33 9.65 22.97
N GLU A 571 9.51 8.60 22.87
CA GLU A 571 9.83 7.40 22.08
C GLU A 571 10.05 7.79 20.61
N LEU A 572 9.16 8.61 20.04
CA LEU A 572 9.28 9.06 18.65
C LEU A 572 10.55 9.88 18.43
N SER A 573 10.86 10.77 19.36
CA SER A 573 12.09 11.56 19.33
C SER A 573 13.34 10.68 19.41
N ASN A 574 13.34 9.67 20.29
CA ASN A 574 14.48 8.75 20.44
C ASN A 574 14.76 7.99 19.14
N VAL A 575 13.72 7.46 18.48
CA VAL A 575 13.85 6.75 17.20
C VAL A 575 14.40 7.69 16.12
N ASN A 576 13.79 8.87 15.95
CA ASN A 576 14.26 9.89 15.00
C ASN A 576 15.73 10.26 15.24
N ASN A 577 16.12 10.51 16.49
CA ASN A 577 17.48 10.90 16.84
C ASN A 577 18.49 9.80 16.52
N TRP A 578 18.18 8.53 16.82
CA TRP A 578 19.10 7.42 16.55
C TRP A 578 19.23 7.12 15.06
N ILE A 579 18.14 7.20 14.28
CA ILE A 579 18.22 7.04 12.82
C ILE A 579 19.05 8.17 12.19
N THR A 580 18.73 9.41 12.54
CA THR A 580 19.46 10.59 12.04
C THR A 580 20.93 10.48 12.37
N LYS A 581 21.27 10.20 13.64
CA LYS A 581 22.66 10.03 14.07
C LYS A 581 23.35 8.87 13.34
N ALA A 582 22.68 7.73 13.17
CA ALA A 582 23.25 6.58 12.46
C ALA A 582 23.60 6.93 11.01
N LEU A 583 22.76 7.71 10.34
CA LEU A 583 23.00 8.21 8.98
C LEU A 583 24.06 9.31 8.93
N GLU A 584 24.11 10.22 9.91
CA GLU A 584 25.18 11.22 10.02
C GLU A 584 26.56 10.57 10.18
N ASP A 585 26.63 9.54 11.02
CA ASP A 585 27.84 8.74 11.32
C ASP A 585 28.15 7.68 10.24
N SER A 586 27.34 7.60 9.16
CA SER A 586 27.44 6.52 8.17
C SER A 586 28.55 6.73 7.14
N THR A 587 29.17 5.63 6.72
CA THR A 587 30.02 5.56 5.53
C THR A 587 29.17 5.52 4.26
N GLN A 588 29.77 5.78 3.10
CA GLN A 588 29.08 5.67 1.80
C GLN A 588 28.52 4.25 1.56
N LEU A 589 29.24 3.20 1.99
CA LEU A 589 28.82 1.82 1.80
C LEU A 589 27.65 1.45 2.74
N GLU A 590 27.65 1.98 3.97
CA GLU A 590 26.50 1.88 4.88
C GLU A 590 25.26 2.59 4.29
N GLN A 591 25.42 3.78 3.70
CA GLN A 591 24.33 4.51 3.03
C GLN A 591 23.74 3.73 1.85
N GLN A 592 24.61 3.14 1.01
CA GLN A 592 24.19 2.32 -0.12
C GLN A 592 23.44 1.07 0.35
N SER A 593 23.93 0.41 1.40
CA SER A 593 23.29 -0.78 1.97
C SER A 593 21.91 -0.44 2.54
N PHE A 594 21.79 0.69 3.24
CA PHE A 594 20.51 1.20 3.74
C PHE A 594 19.53 1.52 2.61
N CYS A 595 20.02 2.16 1.55
CA CYS A 595 19.22 2.49 0.39
C CYS A 595 18.69 1.22 -0.28
N THR A 596 19.55 0.22 -0.50
CA THR A 596 19.16 -1.07 -1.08
C THR A 596 18.09 -1.76 -0.25
N LEU A 597 18.21 -1.71 1.08
CA LEU A 597 17.21 -2.27 1.98
C LEU A 597 15.82 -1.63 1.79
N LEU A 598 15.79 -0.31 1.60
CA LEU A 598 14.55 0.47 1.48
C LEU A 598 13.97 0.48 0.07
N THR A 599 14.78 0.35 -0.98
CA THR A 599 14.34 0.63 -2.36
C THR A 599 14.68 -0.49 -3.35
N GLY A 600 15.51 -1.46 -2.97
CA GLY A 600 16.08 -2.45 -3.88
C GLY A 600 17.24 -1.94 -4.74
N ALA A 601 17.67 -0.67 -4.58
CA ALA A 601 18.78 -0.07 -5.32
C ALA A 601 19.76 0.68 -4.40
N SER A 602 21.03 0.75 -4.82
CA SER A 602 22.12 1.31 -4.01
C SER A 602 22.08 2.84 -3.89
N TYR A 603 21.32 3.53 -4.74
CA TYR A 603 21.05 4.98 -4.65
C TYR A 603 19.56 5.27 -4.75
N LEU A 604 19.19 6.49 -4.31
CA LEU A 604 17.81 6.95 -4.39
C LEU A 604 17.44 7.37 -5.80
N ASN A 605 16.18 7.14 -6.14
CA ASN A 605 15.59 7.72 -7.34
C ASN A 605 15.52 9.26 -7.27
N ASN A 606 15.22 9.89 -8.40
CA ASN A 606 15.03 11.33 -8.46
C ASN A 606 13.65 11.80 -7.90
N ALA A 607 12.74 10.88 -7.56
CA ALA A 607 11.43 11.23 -7.04
C ALA A 607 11.54 11.67 -5.56
N PRO A 608 10.88 12.76 -5.12
CA PRO A 608 10.96 13.25 -3.74
C PRO A 608 10.12 12.41 -2.75
N SER A 609 9.84 11.13 -3.06
CA SER A 609 9.03 10.24 -2.26
C SER A 609 9.62 10.07 -0.86
N LYS A 610 8.74 10.04 0.15
CA LYS A 610 9.12 9.80 1.54
C LYS A 610 9.48 8.33 1.74
N LEU A 611 10.58 8.11 2.46
CA LEU A 611 11.02 6.78 2.90
C LEU A 611 10.49 6.60 4.31
N ILE A 612 9.57 5.67 4.49
CA ILE A 612 8.82 5.55 5.72
C ILE A 612 9.57 4.66 6.69
N ILE A 613 9.78 5.16 7.89
CA ILE A 613 10.19 4.35 9.01
C ILE A 613 9.03 4.26 9.97
N GLN A 614 8.52 3.06 10.19
CA GLN A 614 7.35 2.82 11.01
C GLN A 614 7.77 2.03 12.26
N PRO A 615 7.93 2.70 13.42
CA PRO A 615 7.99 2.02 14.69
C PRO A 615 6.79 1.10 14.84
N PHE A 616 6.90 -0.03 15.51
CA PHE A 616 5.79 -0.92 15.78
C PHE A 616 6.05 -1.74 17.03
N LYS A 617 5.00 -2.23 17.70
CA LYS A 617 5.11 -3.03 18.93
C LYS A 617 4.59 -4.44 18.64
N ILE A 618 5.50 -5.39 18.46
CA ILE A 618 5.19 -6.82 18.34
C ILE A 618 6.07 -7.64 19.30
N ASP A 619 5.57 -8.81 19.68
CA ASP A 619 6.32 -9.81 20.46
C ASP A 619 7.15 -10.68 19.50
N ASP A 620 8.12 -10.05 18.82
CA ASP A 620 9.12 -10.69 17.94
C ASP A 620 10.51 -10.24 18.37
N GLU A 621 11.52 -11.04 18.06
CA GLU A 621 12.92 -10.81 18.38
C GLU A 621 13.65 -9.98 17.30
N LEU A 622 13.06 -9.82 16.11
CA LEU A 622 13.65 -9.00 15.04
C LEU A 622 13.55 -7.50 15.35
N LEU A 623 14.69 -6.80 15.26
CA LEU A 623 14.74 -5.34 15.42
C LEU A 623 14.13 -4.60 14.21
N LEU A 624 14.39 -5.09 13.00
CA LEU A 624 14.06 -4.43 11.74
C LEU A 624 13.39 -5.39 10.78
N VAL A 625 12.34 -4.92 10.09
CA VAL A 625 11.71 -5.63 8.97
C VAL A 625 11.57 -4.65 7.81
N SER A 626 12.09 -5.00 6.64
CA SER A 626 12.14 -4.12 5.46
C SER A 626 11.16 -4.56 4.38
N HIS A 627 10.48 -3.59 3.78
CA HIS A 627 9.57 -3.79 2.65
C HIS A 627 10.00 -2.85 1.51
N SER A 628 10.98 -3.30 0.69
CA SER A 628 11.57 -2.46 -0.35
C SER A 628 10.57 -1.99 -1.41
N CYS A 629 9.58 -2.82 -1.74
CA CYS A 629 8.48 -2.45 -2.64
C CYS A 629 7.60 -1.32 -2.09
N ALA A 630 7.50 -1.18 -0.76
CA ALA A 630 6.67 -0.17 -0.08
C ALA A 630 7.51 1.02 0.45
N GLN A 631 8.82 1.03 0.21
CA GLN A 631 9.75 2.03 0.75
C GLN A 631 9.60 2.21 2.27
N LEU A 632 9.40 1.08 2.96
CA LEU A 632 9.03 1.02 4.36
C LEU A 632 10.04 0.17 5.15
N LEU A 633 10.48 0.71 6.27
CA LEU A 633 11.25 -0.01 7.29
C LEU A 633 10.52 0.02 8.61
N ASN A 634 10.17 -1.16 9.12
CA ASN A 634 9.54 -1.31 10.41
C ASN A 634 10.61 -1.44 11.51
N ILE A 635 10.46 -0.70 12.62
CA ILE A 635 11.35 -0.79 13.81
C ILE A 635 10.59 -1.34 15.02
N ASN A 636 11.04 -2.49 15.53
CA ASN A 636 10.43 -3.12 16.69
C ASN A 636 10.77 -2.33 17.96
N MET A 637 9.76 -1.70 18.54
CA MET A 637 9.90 -0.81 19.68
C MET A 637 10.24 -1.53 20.98
N ASN A 638 9.90 -2.81 21.13
CA ASN A 638 10.32 -3.58 22.30
C ASN A 638 11.86 -3.71 22.31
N MET A 639 12.44 -4.12 21.18
CA MET A 639 13.89 -4.24 21.03
C MET A 639 14.59 -2.88 21.02
N PHE A 640 14.06 -1.91 20.29
CA PHE A 640 14.62 -0.56 20.25
C PHE A 640 14.69 0.07 21.64
N ASN A 641 13.61 -0.04 22.43
CA ASN A 641 13.59 0.52 23.79
C ASN A 641 14.59 -0.17 24.71
N LEU A 642 14.84 -1.49 24.56
CA LEU A 642 15.88 -2.21 25.30
C LEU A 642 17.28 -1.70 24.94
N LEU A 643 17.56 -1.53 23.65
CA LEU A 643 18.84 -0.99 23.17
C LEU A 643 19.04 0.46 23.65
N HIS A 644 18.00 1.28 23.56
CA HIS A 644 18.02 2.68 23.99
C HIS A 644 18.29 2.82 25.49
N LYS A 645 17.55 2.07 26.32
CA LYS A 645 17.77 2.05 27.79
C LYS A 645 19.17 1.57 28.17
N SER A 646 19.73 0.66 27.38
CA SER A 646 21.07 0.09 27.60
C SER A 646 22.19 0.87 26.90
N ASN A 647 21.87 2.01 26.27
CA ASN A 647 22.80 2.85 25.50
C ASN A 647 23.60 2.08 24.42
N LYS A 648 22.95 1.13 23.73
CA LYS A 648 23.55 0.25 22.71
C LYS A 648 23.43 0.83 21.29
N PHE A 649 23.72 2.12 21.12
CA PHE A 649 23.63 2.79 19.82
C PHE A 649 24.48 2.13 18.73
N ALA A 650 25.71 1.72 19.04
CA ALA A 650 26.59 1.08 18.06
C ALA A 650 26.00 -0.22 17.49
N TYR A 651 25.29 -1.00 18.32
CA TYR A 651 24.60 -2.21 17.89
C TYR A 651 23.38 -1.86 17.03
N PHE A 652 22.58 -0.87 17.43
CA PHE A 652 21.49 -0.36 16.59
C PHE A 652 21.98 0.09 15.20
N LYS A 653 23.06 0.89 15.14
CA LYS A 653 23.67 1.34 13.89
C LYS A 653 24.08 0.15 13.00
N LEU A 654 24.73 -0.84 13.60
CA LEU A 654 25.15 -2.06 12.90
C LEU A 654 23.94 -2.79 12.29
N CYS A 655 22.88 -3.02 13.06
CA CYS A 655 21.66 -3.66 12.56
C CYS A 655 20.95 -2.84 11.48
N LEU A 656 20.97 -1.50 11.58
CA LEU A 656 20.34 -0.60 10.62
C LEU A 656 20.94 -0.74 9.22
N PHE A 657 22.26 -0.92 9.14
CA PHE A 657 22.98 -1.02 7.87
C PHE A 657 23.25 -2.47 7.42
N ASP A 658 23.12 -3.43 8.33
CA ASP A 658 23.21 -4.86 8.04
C ASP A 658 22.14 -5.62 8.85
N PRO A 659 20.91 -5.75 8.32
CA PRO A 659 19.82 -6.43 9.01
C PRO A 659 20.09 -7.92 9.28
N SER A 660 21.05 -8.55 8.60
CA SER A 660 21.47 -9.92 8.91
C SER A 660 22.10 -10.03 10.31
N LYS A 661 22.50 -8.90 10.90
CA LYS A 661 23.03 -8.79 12.26
C LYS A 661 21.95 -8.50 13.30
N SER A 662 20.67 -8.45 12.91
CA SER A 662 19.56 -8.19 13.83
C SER A 662 19.29 -9.30 14.85
N PHE A 663 19.92 -10.47 14.71
CA PHE A 663 19.90 -11.52 15.72
C PHE A 663 20.77 -11.16 16.93
N PRO A 664 20.26 -11.22 18.16
CA PRO A 664 21.13 -11.28 19.32
C PRO A 664 21.95 -12.57 19.20
N THR A 665 23.25 -12.43 18.93
CA THR A 665 24.16 -13.53 19.22
C THR A 665 24.14 -13.70 20.74
N ALA A 666 23.74 -14.90 21.16
CA ALA A 666 23.48 -15.31 22.53
C ALA A 666 24.58 -14.92 23.53
#